data_AF-A0A2T5LIA8-F1
#
_entry.id   AF-A0A2T5LIA8-F1
#
_cell.length_a   1.000
_cell.length_b   1.000
_cell.length_c   1.000
_cell.angle_alpha   90.00
_cell.angle_beta   90.00
_cell.angle_gamma   90.00
#
_symmetry.space_group_name_H-M   'P 1'
#
loop_
_entity.id
_entity.type
_entity.pdbx_description
1 polymer ?
#
loop_
_entity_poly.entity_id
_entity_poly.type
_entity_poly.pdbx_seq_one_letter_code
_entity_poly.pdbx_strand_id
1 'polypeptide(L)'
;MTTGKTSRRKPAASFWLPALGLMIVTPGYAQDATPPPDARQARQLDQVVVTGTRSTNRTEAESLSPIDVLTPKDLTSSGATDLATALGRLLPSLDFPRPAINDGNDAIRPASLRGLSPDATLVLVDGKRYHTSALVNYNNSVGRGAAPADLNSIPISAIDHIEVLRDGAAAQYGSDAIAGVINIVLKHGAGEGKNSININGGTMSKHDGDTNGTDGSMGIDLGGKGADAKGWLRVAWNYQDSMNTNRRSPLSLYTPEEAADGNVAHQRYGDPAVKTYQALTNFQYEVAHNVDVYGFLTMSRRDVTSNGYYRAAANARNVPEIYPNGFLPQIVNHTNDTSAVLGVKGITDSGWRWDASGNYGINNLGFDIQNSVNTNLFYTTGSSPTYFNAGTFKNSQALANIDIGKDLNVSWLKNPLTLAFGAEYRKEKYQIDAGDPTSYFFDQDTLIPGTTTPYAGGSQVFPGLSPEAAGSFTRHSEALYADLENDITDKFSAGIAGRYEHYSDAGSTRSGKISGRYQFTPTFALRGTVSNGFRAPSLAQQNYQSVVTIIDPSTGQLAQTGTYRTSDPAAIALGAKALKPEKSVNYGIGAVWEPIADFSATLDVYQIRIWHQILYSDTISLTDPLLATYFNSIVPGQQVTAIQYFANAAATRTRGADLVLNYRIPTTSWGQVNLLVSGNYNQVKVLSVSATPEVLQANSTDPIELFGRSSQGILTKATPRTKFLVGADWAIAGFNVHGDLTRYGSVTRVNTDPTTDQVFSARWLLNTSVGYAIDAWNFTVGVDNLTNQYPTRVSRTDTGEDFASGLQYSALSPFGFNGRYMYAKVGFRF
;
A
#
# COMPACT_ATOMS: atom_id res chain seq x y z
N MET A 1 -47.12 -23.40 -48.68
CA MET A 1 -48.16 -22.56 -49.29
C MET A 1 -48.00 -21.13 -48.79
N THR A 2 -47.60 -20.23 -49.69
CA THR A 2 -47.88 -18.76 -49.79
C THR A 2 -48.10 -17.94 -48.50
N THR A 3 -47.09 -17.18 -48.02
CA THR A 3 -46.68 -15.77 -48.35
C THR A 3 -47.41 -14.67 -47.57
N GLY A 4 -46.63 -13.84 -46.86
CA GLY A 4 -47.03 -12.50 -46.37
C GLY A 4 -45.89 -11.79 -45.62
N LYS A 5 -45.26 -10.79 -46.27
CA LYS A 5 -44.15 -9.96 -45.77
C LYS A 5 -44.58 -8.98 -44.68
N THR A 6 -43.64 -8.54 -43.83
CA THR A 6 -43.41 -7.12 -43.50
C THR A 6 -42.08 -6.92 -42.77
N SER A 7 -41.39 -5.81 -43.08
CA SER A 7 -40.08 -5.39 -42.56
C SER A 7 -40.22 -4.10 -41.74
N ARG A 8 -39.27 -3.84 -40.82
CA ARG A 8 -38.89 -2.51 -40.25
C ARG A 8 -37.64 -2.72 -39.37
N ARG A 9 -36.42 -2.35 -39.79
CA ARG A 9 -35.71 -1.05 -39.82
C ARG A 9 -35.43 -0.40 -38.45
N LYS A 10 -34.12 -0.20 -38.20
CA LYS A 10 -33.45 0.50 -37.08
C LYS A 10 -33.57 2.03 -37.19
N PRO A 11 -33.39 2.81 -36.10
CA PRO A 11 -33.08 4.23 -36.20
C PRO A 11 -31.60 4.53 -35.91
N ALA A 12 -31.01 5.37 -36.76
CA ALA A 12 -29.87 6.23 -36.46
C ALA A 12 -30.44 7.64 -36.23
N ALA A 13 -29.94 8.38 -35.24
CA ALA A 13 -30.31 9.77 -35.00
C ALA A 13 -29.05 10.63 -34.95
N SER A 14 -29.00 11.58 -35.88
CA SER A 14 -27.93 12.56 -36.10
C SER A 14 -28.15 13.80 -35.25
N PHE A 15 -27.04 14.37 -34.77
CA PHE A 15 -26.94 15.67 -34.10
C PHE A 15 -27.17 16.83 -35.09
N TRP A 16 -27.91 17.86 -34.66
CA TRP A 16 -27.94 19.19 -35.26
C TRP A 16 -27.77 20.24 -34.15
N LEU A 17 -26.71 21.04 -34.24
CA LEU A 17 -26.52 22.31 -33.51
C LEU A 17 -27.13 23.47 -34.31
N PRO A 18 -27.79 24.45 -33.69
CA PRO A 18 -28.01 25.74 -34.31
C PRO A 18 -26.90 26.73 -33.91
N ALA A 19 -26.38 27.41 -34.93
CA ALA A 19 -25.52 28.58 -34.84
C ALA A 19 -26.35 29.83 -34.48
N LEU A 20 -25.81 30.69 -33.62
CA LEU A 20 -26.27 32.07 -33.45
C LEU A 20 -25.05 33.00 -33.48
N GLY A 21 -25.04 33.90 -34.47
CA GLY A 21 -24.10 35.01 -34.56
C GLY A 21 -24.62 36.22 -33.79
N LEU A 22 -23.70 36.99 -33.22
CA LEU A 22 -23.93 38.35 -32.77
C LEU A 22 -22.64 39.16 -32.96
N MET A 23 -22.72 40.18 -33.80
CA MET A 23 -21.75 41.27 -33.92
C MET A 23 -21.86 42.17 -32.70
N ILE A 24 -20.74 42.57 -32.10
CA ILE A 24 -20.66 43.78 -31.27
C ILE A 24 -19.41 44.58 -31.68
N VAL A 25 -19.65 45.88 -31.82
CA VAL A 25 -18.82 46.97 -32.30
C VAL A 25 -17.76 47.37 -31.26
N THR A 26 -16.56 47.71 -31.71
CA THR A 26 -15.49 48.34 -30.93
C THR A 26 -15.72 49.85 -30.74
N PRO A 27 -15.27 50.40 -29.61
CA PRO A 27 -14.50 51.65 -29.66
C PRO A 27 -13.18 51.52 -28.90
N GLY A 28 -12.12 52.02 -29.53
CA GLY A 28 -10.80 52.14 -28.91
C GLY A 28 -10.70 53.33 -27.97
N TYR A 29 -9.97 53.13 -26.89
CA TYR A 29 -9.17 54.16 -26.23
C TYR A 29 -7.80 53.55 -25.94
N ALA A 30 -6.75 54.23 -26.42
CA ALA A 30 -5.36 53.95 -26.12
C ALA A 30 -4.92 54.85 -24.97
N GLN A 31 -4.28 54.28 -23.93
CA GLN A 31 -3.33 55.00 -23.08
C GLN A 31 -2.38 54.01 -22.38
N ASP A 32 -1.10 54.19 -22.67
CA ASP A 32 0.14 53.79 -21.99
C ASP A 32 0.33 52.34 -21.50
N ALA A 33 1.06 51.60 -22.33
CA ALA A 33 1.58 50.27 -22.07
C ALA A 33 2.75 50.30 -21.07
N THR A 34 2.52 49.73 -19.89
CA THR A 34 3.59 49.02 -19.16
C THR A 34 3.50 47.55 -19.62
N PRO A 35 4.58 46.90 -20.08
CA PRO A 35 4.48 45.50 -20.51
C PRO A 35 4.01 44.65 -19.32
N PRO A 36 3.00 43.78 -19.49
CA PRO A 36 2.62 42.86 -18.42
C PRO A 36 3.82 41.96 -18.08
N PRO A 37 4.03 41.61 -16.81
CA PRO A 37 4.91 40.50 -16.48
C PRO A 37 4.43 39.26 -17.25
N ASP A 38 5.38 38.52 -17.83
CA ASP A 38 5.18 37.36 -18.70
C ASP A 38 4.08 36.43 -18.14
N ALA A 39 2.92 36.38 -18.79
CA ALA A 39 1.73 35.63 -18.38
C ALA A 39 1.89 34.10 -18.53
N ARG A 40 3.13 33.60 -18.45
CA ARG A 40 3.49 32.17 -18.48
C ARG A 40 3.78 31.57 -17.11
N GLN A 41 3.82 32.37 -16.04
CA GLN A 41 4.07 31.85 -14.69
C GLN A 41 2.81 31.90 -13.83
N ALA A 42 2.54 30.77 -13.17
CA ALA A 42 1.35 30.42 -12.38
C ALA A 42 0.14 29.88 -13.18
N ARG A 43 0.33 28.75 -13.86
CA ARG A 43 -0.79 27.85 -14.20
C ARG A 43 -1.02 26.93 -13.01
N GLN A 44 -2.28 26.70 -12.65
CA GLN A 44 -2.63 25.79 -11.54
C GLN A 44 -2.30 24.31 -11.83
N LEU A 45 -1.91 23.99 -13.07
CA LEU A 45 -1.44 22.68 -13.55
C LEU A 45 0.09 22.51 -13.45
N ASP A 46 0.83 23.57 -13.13
CA ASP A 46 2.29 23.57 -13.06
C ASP A 46 2.76 23.33 -11.61
N GLN A 47 2.32 22.23 -11.00
CA GLN A 47 2.90 21.84 -9.71
C GLN A 47 4.34 21.38 -9.94
N VAL A 48 5.28 22.07 -9.31
CA VAL A 48 6.70 21.71 -9.35
C VAL A 48 6.84 20.35 -8.68
N VAL A 49 7.40 19.39 -9.42
CA VAL A 49 7.67 18.05 -8.91
C VAL A 49 9.12 17.92 -8.48
N VAL A 50 9.34 17.29 -7.33
CA VAL A 50 10.70 17.00 -6.82
C VAL A 50 11.07 15.53 -6.98
N THR A 51 10.09 14.64 -7.15
CA THR A 51 10.33 13.22 -7.38
C THR A 51 10.73 12.93 -8.82
N GLY A 52 11.74 12.09 -9.02
CA GLY A 52 12.13 11.59 -10.34
C GLY A 52 12.99 12.55 -11.17
N THR A 53 13.31 13.74 -10.65
CA THR A 53 14.22 14.73 -11.24
C THR A 53 15.11 15.35 -10.16
N ARG A 54 16.32 15.78 -10.54
CA ARG A 54 17.20 16.60 -9.67
C ARG A 54 17.21 18.07 -10.09
N SER A 55 16.39 18.45 -11.06
CA SER A 55 16.10 19.84 -11.45
C SER A 55 15.08 20.45 -10.48
N THR A 56 15.22 21.74 -10.16
CA THR A 56 14.37 22.41 -9.16
C THR A 56 13.08 23.00 -9.72
N ASN A 57 12.91 23.02 -11.06
CA ASN A 57 11.86 23.80 -11.72
C ASN A 57 11.01 22.95 -12.68
N ARG A 58 11.01 21.62 -12.55
CA ARG A 58 10.26 20.74 -13.46
C ARG A 58 8.81 20.64 -13.00
N THR A 59 7.87 20.80 -13.92
CA THR A 59 6.45 20.47 -13.68
C THR A 59 6.15 19.00 -14.02
N GLU A 60 4.98 18.49 -13.64
CA GLU A 60 4.50 17.16 -14.02
C GLU A 60 4.54 16.95 -15.56
N ALA A 61 4.05 17.92 -16.33
CA ALA A 61 3.96 17.87 -17.80
C ALA A 61 5.33 17.93 -18.50
N GLU A 62 6.30 18.58 -17.84
CA GLU A 62 7.68 18.65 -18.32
C GLU A 62 8.49 17.42 -17.90
N SER A 63 8.07 16.66 -16.89
CA SER A 63 8.81 15.53 -16.35
C SER A 63 9.19 14.48 -17.41
N LEU A 64 10.42 13.95 -17.28
CA LEU A 64 10.95 12.88 -18.12
C LEU A 64 10.28 11.52 -17.84
N SER A 65 9.66 11.37 -16.68
CA SER A 65 8.98 10.16 -16.22
C SER A 65 7.54 10.44 -15.81
N PRO A 66 6.65 9.44 -15.84
CA PRO A 66 5.26 9.57 -15.39
C PRO A 66 5.15 9.76 -13.88
N ILE A 67 4.65 10.93 -13.47
CA ILE A 67 4.36 11.29 -12.09
C ILE A 67 2.88 11.68 -12.03
N ASP A 68 2.17 11.18 -11.02
CA ASP A 68 0.86 11.73 -10.63
C ASP A 68 1.05 12.60 -9.39
N VAL A 69 0.35 13.74 -9.32
CA VAL A 69 0.36 14.61 -8.14
C VAL A 69 -1.02 14.66 -7.51
N LEU A 70 -1.11 14.41 -6.21
CA LEU A 70 -2.34 14.47 -5.42
C LEU A 70 -2.27 15.64 -4.44
N THR A 71 -3.22 16.56 -4.56
CA THR A 71 -3.26 17.81 -3.78
C THR A 71 -3.98 17.62 -2.43
N PRO A 72 -3.89 18.57 -1.48
CA PRO A 72 -4.66 18.50 -0.24
C PRO A 72 -6.17 18.44 -0.47
N LYS A 73 -6.64 19.06 -1.55
CA LYS A 73 -8.04 19.07 -1.92
C LYS A 73 -8.49 17.67 -2.29
N ASP A 74 -7.71 16.95 -3.11
CA ASP A 74 -8.00 15.58 -3.52
C ASP A 74 -8.03 14.63 -2.32
N LEU A 75 -7.04 14.74 -1.43
CA LEU A 75 -6.98 13.93 -0.21
C LEU A 75 -8.20 14.19 0.69
N THR A 76 -8.63 15.45 0.83
CA THR A 76 -9.80 15.81 1.65
C THR A 76 -11.12 15.41 1.00
N SER A 77 -11.27 15.61 -0.31
CA SER A 77 -12.51 15.27 -1.05
C SER A 77 -12.73 13.77 -1.16
N SER A 78 -11.66 12.97 -1.08
CA SER A 78 -11.72 11.50 -1.08
C SER A 78 -12.57 10.91 0.05
N GLY A 79 -12.83 11.67 1.13
CA GLY A 79 -13.59 11.22 2.30
C GLY A 79 -12.87 10.19 3.18
N ALA A 80 -11.64 9.80 2.83
CA ALA A 80 -10.87 8.82 3.56
C ALA A 80 -10.27 9.42 4.85
N THR A 81 -10.27 8.63 5.92
CA THR A 81 -9.69 8.98 7.22
C THR A 81 -8.25 8.46 7.39
N ASP A 82 -7.77 7.64 6.45
CA ASP A 82 -6.43 7.08 6.41
C ASP A 82 -5.81 7.18 5.01
N LEU A 83 -4.49 7.33 4.97
CA LEU A 83 -3.77 7.71 3.75
C LEU A 83 -3.83 6.63 2.66
N ALA A 84 -3.62 5.36 3.02
CA ALA A 84 -3.63 4.28 2.06
C ALA A 84 -5.00 4.13 1.37
N THR A 85 -6.09 4.36 2.11
CA THR A 85 -7.44 4.42 1.53
C THR A 85 -7.59 5.58 0.56
N ALA A 86 -7.12 6.77 0.91
CA ALA A 86 -7.18 7.94 0.02
C ALA A 86 -6.49 7.65 -1.32
N LEU A 87 -5.25 7.11 -1.26
CA LEU A 87 -4.49 6.72 -2.44
C LEU A 87 -5.19 5.64 -3.27
N GLY A 88 -5.75 4.62 -2.59
CA GLY A 88 -6.50 3.54 -3.25
C GLY A 88 -7.80 4.00 -3.92
N ARG A 89 -8.31 5.20 -3.61
CA ARG A 89 -9.44 5.82 -4.31
C ARG A 89 -8.98 6.72 -5.46
N LEU A 90 -7.99 7.56 -5.19
CA LEU A 90 -7.54 8.61 -6.12
C LEU A 90 -6.68 8.08 -7.28
N LEU A 91 -5.97 6.96 -7.09
CA LEU A 91 -5.03 6.43 -8.08
C LEU A 91 -5.55 5.11 -8.70
N PRO A 92 -5.87 5.07 -10.01
CA PRO A 92 -6.25 3.83 -10.67
C PRO A 92 -5.15 2.78 -10.72
N SER A 93 -3.89 3.19 -10.68
CA SER A 93 -2.74 2.28 -10.69
C SER A 93 -2.45 1.66 -9.32
N LEU A 94 -3.12 2.10 -8.26
CA LEU A 94 -2.93 1.61 -6.90
C LEU A 94 -4.17 0.85 -6.40
N ASP A 95 -3.93 -0.38 -5.94
CA ASP A 95 -4.93 -1.21 -5.28
C ASP A 95 -4.60 -1.34 -3.78
N PHE A 96 -5.61 -1.18 -2.93
CA PHE A 96 -5.51 -1.30 -1.48
C PHE A 96 -6.61 -2.21 -0.95
N PRO A 97 -6.47 -3.54 -1.11
CA PRO A 97 -7.45 -4.49 -0.62
C PRO A 97 -7.55 -4.44 0.90
N ARG A 98 -8.75 -4.74 1.40
CA ARG A 98 -9.09 -4.72 2.83
C ARG A 98 -9.46 -6.12 3.30
N PRO A 99 -8.48 -7.01 3.50
CA PRO A 99 -8.75 -8.32 4.09
C PRO A 99 -9.24 -8.19 5.53
N ALA A 100 -9.87 -9.25 6.01
CA ALA A 100 -10.32 -9.43 7.39
C ALA A 100 -10.12 -10.90 7.78
N ILE A 101 -9.80 -11.15 9.07
CA ILE A 101 -9.41 -12.49 9.54
C ILE A 101 -8.13 -12.94 8.81
N ASN A 102 -7.24 -11.98 8.54
CA ASN A 102 -5.92 -12.24 7.97
C ASN A 102 -4.81 -11.90 8.99
N ASP A 103 -5.13 -12.03 10.28
CA ASP A 103 -4.23 -11.82 11.41
C ASP A 103 -3.55 -10.44 11.39
N GLY A 104 -2.22 -10.38 11.40
CA GLY A 104 -1.48 -9.12 11.37
C GLY A 104 -1.76 -8.26 10.13
N ASN A 105 -2.19 -8.86 9.00
CA ASN A 105 -2.51 -8.10 7.79
C ASN A 105 -3.76 -7.22 7.97
N ASP A 106 -4.58 -7.48 9.00
CA ASP A 106 -5.68 -6.60 9.38
C ASP A 106 -5.16 -5.28 9.96
N ALA A 107 -3.96 -5.29 10.56
CA ALA A 107 -3.29 -4.12 11.11
C ALA A 107 -2.45 -3.35 10.08
N ILE A 108 -1.61 -4.04 9.31
CA ILE A 108 -0.77 -3.43 8.27
C ILE A 108 -1.16 -4.00 6.90
N ARG A 109 -1.90 -3.19 6.14
CA ARG A 109 -2.47 -3.60 4.87
C ARG A 109 -1.55 -3.26 3.69
N PRO A 110 -1.39 -4.17 2.72
CA PRO A 110 -0.54 -3.93 1.55
C PRO A 110 -1.20 -2.99 0.53
N ALA A 111 -0.47 -1.93 0.13
CA ALA A 111 -0.80 -1.13 -1.06
C ALA A 111 0.04 -1.61 -2.26
N SER A 112 -0.62 -2.00 -3.35
CA SER A 112 0.03 -2.51 -4.55
C SER A 112 -0.04 -1.48 -5.68
N LEU A 113 1.12 -1.07 -6.19
CA LEU A 113 1.24 -0.24 -7.38
C LEU A 113 1.40 -1.11 -8.62
N ARG A 114 0.54 -0.93 -9.63
CA ARG A 114 0.52 -1.69 -10.90
C ARG A 114 0.47 -3.20 -10.68
N GLY A 115 -0.27 -3.65 -9.67
CA GLY A 115 -0.41 -5.07 -9.32
C GLY A 115 0.91 -5.76 -8.94
N LEU A 116 1.99 -5.01 -8.69
CA LEU A 116 3.26 -5.53 -8.23
C LEU A 116 3.28 -5.66 -6.70
N SER A 117 4.28 -6.36 -6.17
CA SER A 117 4.43 -6.53 -4.73
C SER A 117 4.52 -5.17 -4.01
N PRO A 118 3.85 -4.98 -2.87
CA PRO A 118 3.89 -3.72 -2.10
C PRO A 118 5.30 -3.26 -1.72
N ASP A 119 6.20 -4.20 -1.42
CA ASP A 119 7.60 -3.97 -1.09
C ASP A 119 8.49 -3.73 -2.33
N ALA A 120 7.89 -3.62 -3.52
CA ALA A 120 8.52 -3.13 -4.74
C ALA A 120 8.23 -1.64 -5.00
N THR A 121 7.54 -0.95 -4.09
CA THR A 121 7.32 0.51 -4.14
C THR A 121 8.05 1.17 -2.98
N LEU A 122 8.86 2.17 -3.28
CA LEU A 122 9.56 2.94 -2.26
C LEU A 122 8.66 4.06 -1.73
N VAL A 123 8.65 4.27 -0.40
CA VAL A 123 7.99 5.41 0.24
C VAL A 123 9.04 6.41 0.71
N LEU A 124 8.82 7.68 0.39
CA LEU A 124 9.61 8.82 0.86
C LEU A 124 8.70 9.78 1.63
N VAL A 125 9.27 10.47 2.61
CA VAL A 125 8.67 11.62 3.29
C VAL A 125 9.63 12.80 3.14
N ASP A 126 9.18 13.88 2.52
CA ASP A 126 10.03 15.01 2.11
C ASP A 126 11.30 14.58 1.36
N GLY A 127 11.17 13.62 0.44
CA GLY A 127 12.29 13.08 -0.34
C GLY A 127 13.24 12.17 0.46
N LYS A 128 12.99 11.94 1.75
CA LYS A 128 13.81 11.08 2.62
C LYS A 128 13.17 9.71 2.77
N ARG A 129 13.97 8.64 2.69
CA ARG A 129 13.47 7.26 2.76
C ARG A 129 12.70 7.00 4.06
N TYR A 130 11.49 6.47 3.93
CA TYR A 130 10.68 6.00 5.05
C TYR A 130 10.94 4.51 5.32
N HIS A 131 10.88 4.09 6.59
CA HIS A 131 11.16 2.71 6.97
C HIS A 131 9.99 1.77 6.64
N THR A 132 10.29 0.48 6.46
CA THR A 132 9.26 -0.55 6.29
C THR A 132 8.73 -1.01 7.64
N SER A 133 7.52 -1.58 7.65
CA SER A 133 6.96 -2.22 8.85
C SER A 133 7.68 -3.53 9.22
N ALA A 134 7.42 -4.03 10.42
CA ALA A 134 7.97 -5.29 10.91
C ALA A 134 7.14 -6.52 10.51
N LEU A 135 5.91 -6.33 10.01
CA LEU A 135 5.06 -7.44 9.60
C LEU A 135 5.46 -7.98 8.23
N VAL A 136 5.44 -9.30 8.08
CA VAL A 136 5.43 -9.96 6.78
C VAL A 136 4.06 -10.56 6.53
N ASN A 137 3.45 -10.20 5.39
CA ASN A 137 2.13 -10.70 5.03
C ASN A 137 2.19 -12.17 4.61
N TYR A 138 1.73 -13.12 5.43
CA TYR A 138 1.83 -14.56 5.10
C TYR A 138 0.54 -15.18 4.55
N ASN A 139 -0.62 -14.57 4.82
CA ASN A 139 -1.92 -15.10 4.39
C ASN A 139 -2.10 -15.03 2.86
N ASN A 140 -2.98 -15.89 2.33
CA ASN A 140 -3.32 -16.00 0.90
C ASN A 140 -4.16 -14.82 0.39
N SER A 141 -3.60 -13.61 0.48
CA SER A 141 -4.15 -12.34 0.00
C SER A 141 -3.13 -11.61 -0.89
N VAL A 142 -3.57 -10.53 -1.53
CA VAL A 142 -2.67 -9.60 -2.24
C VAL A 142 -1.56 -9.14 -1.29
N GLY A 143 -0.33 -9.03 -1.81
CA GLY A 143 0.83 -8.63 -1.03
C GLY A 143 1.45 -9.74 -0.16
N ARG A 144 1.05 -11.01 -0.36
CA ARG A 144 1.68 -12.17 0.29
C ARG A 144 3.20 -12.19 0.06
N GLY A 145 3.95 -12.32 1.15
CA GLY A 145 5.41 -12.31 1.20
C GLY A 145 6.05 -10.93 1.35
N ALA A 146 5.26 -9.86 1.34
CA ALA A 146 5.77 -8.48 1.40
C ALA A 146 5.83 -7.93 2.83
N ALA A 147 6.80 -7.04 3.07
CA ALA A 147 6.90 -6.19 4.26
C ALA A 147 6.90 -4.71 3.84
N PRO A 148 5.72 -4.10 3.56
CA PRO A 148 5.63 -2.74 3.08
C PRO A 148 5.86 -1.70 4.19
N ALA A 149 6.07 -0.45 3.79
CA ALA A 149 5.89 0.70 4.68
C ALA A 149 4.39 0.87 5.04
N ASP A 150 4.09 1.19 6.30
CA ASP A 150 2.73 1.49 6.73
C ASP A 150 2.38 2.94 6.41
N LEU A 151 1.75 3.19 5.26
CA LEU A 151 1.31 4.53 4.86
C LEU A 151 0.34 5.15 5.87
N ASN A 152 -0.38 4.32 6.63
CA ASN A 152 -1.35 4.79 7.61
C ASN A 152 -0.69 5.24 8.91
N SER A 153 0.65 5.27 9.02
CA SER A 153 1.37 5.91 10.13
C SER A 153 1.52 7.43 9.96
N ILE A 154 1.24 7.97 8.76
CA ILE A 154 1.45 9.39 8.43
C ILE A 154 0.08 10.11 8.40
N PRO A 155 -0.11 11.16 9.22
CA PRO A 155 -1.38 11.88 9.28
C PRO A 155 -1.62 12.74 8.02
N ILE A 156 -2.78 12.60 7.38
CA ILE A 156 -3.17 13.38 6.18
C ILE A 156 -3.10 14.89 6.44
N SER A 157 -3.41 15.33 7.66
CA SER A 157 -3.40 16.73 8.07
C SER A 157 -2.02 17.41 7.95
N ALA A 158 -0.94 16.62 7.94
CA ALA A 158 0.44 17.07 7.76
C ALA A 158 0.88 17.19 6.30
N ILE A 159 0.13 16.62 5.36
CA ILE A 159 0.55 16.45 3.97
C ILE A 159 0.18 17.69 3.14
N ASP A 160 1.16 18.22 2.41
CA ASP A 160 0.96 19.27 1.41
C ASP A 160 0.56 18.67 0.07
N HIS A 161 1.24 17.63 -0.38
CA HIS A 161 0.84 16.87 -1.56
C HIS A 161 1.57 15.53 -1.60
N ILE A 162 1.17 14.68 -2.53
CA ILE A 162 1.80 13.39 -2.76
C ILE A 162 2.17 13.29 -4.22
N GLU A 163 3.40 12.86 -4.49
CA GLU A 163 3.91 12.60 -5.83
C GLU A 163 4.09 11.08 -6.00
N VAL A 164 3.47 10.50 -7.03
CA VAL A 164 3.60 9.07 -7.33
C VAL A 164 4.33 8.91 -8.65
N LEU A 165 5.62 8.60 -8.56
CA LEU A 165 6.45 8.24 -9.69
C LEU A 165 6.18 6.79 -10.08
N ARG A 166 5.60 6.59 -11.25
CA ARG A 166 5.25 5.27 -11.79
C ARG A 166 6.33 4.76 -12.74
N ASP A 167 7.59 4.93 -12.38
CA ASP A 167 8.73 4.49 -13.18
C ASP A 167 9.77 3.84 -12.29
N GLY A 168 10.58 2.94 -12.85
CA GLY A 168 11.66 2.31 -12.11
C GLY A 168 12.71 3.33 -11.71
N ALA A 169 12.87 3.57 -10.42
CA ALA A 169 13.69 4.66 -9.88
C ALA A 169 14.86 4.18 -9.01
N ALA A 170 15.21 2.90 -9.12
CA ALA A 170 16.30 2.29 -8.34
C ALA A 170 17.66 2.96 -8.54
N ALA A 171 17.92 3.54 -9.72
CA ALA A 171 19.14 4.30 -9.97
C ALA A 171 19.22 5.60 -9.16
N GLN A 172 18.08 6.22 -8.83
CA GLN A 172 18.03 7.49 -8.12
C GLN A 172 17.86 7.29 -6.60
N TYR A 173 17.00 6.34 -6.20
CA TYR A 173 16.61 6.18 -4.79
C TYR A 173 17.08 4.86 -4.14
N GLY A 174 17.72 3.95 -4.89
CA GLY A 174 18.24 2.69 -4.37
C GLY A 174 17.26 1.52 -4.38
N SER A 175 17.50 0.52 -3.53
CA SER A 175 16.65 -0.68 -3.44
C SER A 175 15.17 -0.34 -3.24
N ASP A 176 14.30 -1.26 -3.64
CA ASP A 176 12.84 -1.23 -3.43
C ASP A 176 12.05 -0.34 -4.40
N ALA A 177 12.70 0.54 -5.19
CA ALA A 177 12.03 1.39 -6.19
C ALA A 177 11.85 0.69 -7.56
N ILE A 178 11.34 -0.55 -7.58
CA ILE A 178 11.13 -1.34 -8.82
C ILE A 178 9.84 -0.93 -9.53
N ALA A 179 8.73 -0.86 -8.80
CA ALA A 179 7.40 -0.50 -9.30
C ALA A 179 7.21 1.02 -9.41
N GLY A 180 7.87 1.78 -8.53
CA GLY A 180 7.75 3.23 -8.45
C GLY A 180 8.16 3.78 -7.08
N VAL A 181 7.85 5.06 -6.88
CA VAL A 181 8.07 5.82 -5.64
C VAL A 181 6.81 6.58 -5.28
N ILE A 182 6.42 6.55 -4.00
CA ILE A 182 5.41 7.43 -3.41
C ILE A 182 6.15 8.40 -2.50
N ASN A 183 6.21 9.68 -2.89
CA ASN A 183 6.81 10.74 -2.08
C ASN A 183 5.71 11.57 -1.42
N ILE A 184 5.68 11.57 -0.09
CA ILE A 184 4.75 12.33 0.72
C ILE A 184 5.44 13.63 1.10
N VAL A 185 4.97 14.74 0.54
CA VAL A 185 5.51 16.07 0.82
C VAL A 185 4.73 16.69 1.96
N LEU A 186 5.43 17.11 3.00
CA LEU A 186 4.86 17.69 4.21
C LEU A 186 4.59 19.18 4.02
N LYS A 187 3.63 19.70 4.79
CA LYS A 187 3.34 21.13 4.84
C LYS A 187 4.52 21.90 5.42
N HIS A 188 4.82 23.03 4.80
CA HIS A 188 5.87 23.97 5.22
C HIS A 188 5.31 25.34 5.60
N GLY A 189 6.03 26.03 6.50
CA GLY A 189 5.76 27.39 6.93
C GLY A 189 4.63 27.54 7.95
N ALA A 190 4.51 28.74 8.52
CA ALA A 190 3.50 29.09 9.53
C ALA A 190 2.45 30.12 9.08
N GLY A 191 2.42 30.47 7.80
CA GLY A 191 1.52 31.49 7.26
C GLY A 191 0.03 31.21 7.47
N GLU A 192 -0.76 32.28 7.54
CA GLU A 192 -2.22 32.27 7.74
C GLU A 192 -2.94 31.39 6.69
N GLY A 193 -3.99 30.68 7.13
CA GLY A 193 -4.81 29.81 6.27
C GLY A 193 -4.19 28.43 5.98
N LYS A 194 -2.97 28.17 6.46
CA LYS A 194 -2.33 26.86 6.43
C LYS A 194 -2.59 26.04 7.68
N ASN A 195 -3.24 26.60 8.70
CA ASN A 195 -3.61 25.88 9.91
C ASN A 195 -5.04 25.38 9.79
N SER A 196 -5.28 24.18 10.31
CA SER A 196 -6.62 23.59 10.28
C SER A 196 -6.83 22.66 11.45
N ILE A 197 -8.06 22.66 11.97
CA ILE A 197 -8.57 21.65 12.88
C ILE A 197 -9.80 21.05 12.24
N ASN A 198 -9.92 19.74 12.28
CA ASN A 198 -11.04 19.00 11.74
C ASN A 198 -11.59 18.05 12.80
N ILE A 199 -12.90 17.85 12.77
CA ILE A 199 -13.62 16.82 13.50
C ILE A 199 -14.44 16.05 12.48
N ASN A 200 -14.41 14.73 12.56
CA ASN A 200 -15.13 13.86 11.65
C ASN A 200 -15.87 12.74 12.40
N GLY A 201 -16.91 12.21 11.77
CA GLY A 201 -17.55 10.98 12.20
C GLY A 201 -18.41 10.38 11.09
N GLY A 202 -18.66 9.08 11.20
CA GLY A 202 -19.42 8.35 10.19
C GLY A 202 -19.86 6.97 10.67
N THR A 203 -20.64 6.29 9.84
CA THR A 203 -21.18 4.96 10.14
C THR A 203 -21.47 4.20 8.85
N MET A 204 -21.44 2.88 8.91
CA MET A 204 -21.87 2.04 7.80
C MET A 204 -23.40 1.96 7.76
N SER A 205 -23.94 1.72 6.57
CA SER A 205 -25.39 1.50 6.37
C SER A 205 -25.99 0.31 7.13
N LYS A 206 -25.16 -0.57 7.71
CA LYS A 206 -25.59 -1.66 8.60
C LYS A 206 -25.58 -1.28 10.09
N HIS A 207 -25.38 0.00 10.42
CA HIS A 207 -25.28 0.50 11.81
C HIS A 207 -24.13 -0.17 12.59
N ASP A 208 -23.00 -0.35 11.92
CA ASP A 208 -21.74 -0.83 12.45
C ASP A 208 -20.58 -0.03 11.87
N GLY A 209 -19.35 -0.28 12.31
CA GLY A 209 -18.19 0.44 11.79
C GLY A 209 -18.22 1.94 12.05
N ASP A 210 -18.81 2.36 13.17
CA ASP A 210 -18.84 3.77 13.57
C ASP A 210 -17.42 4.32 13.68
N THR A 211 -17.23 5.52 13.16
CA THR A 211 -15.96 6.23 13.18
C THR A 211 -16.15 7.60 13.82
N ASN A 212 -15.14 8.04 14.56
CA ASN A 212 -15.04 9.41 15.04
C ASN A 212 -13.57 9.80 15.19
N GLY A 213 -13.27 11.07 14.95
CA GLY A 213 -11.89 11.51 15.02
C GLY A 213 -11.71 13.01 14.97
N THR A 214 -10.49 13.43 15.25
CA THR A 214 -10.03 14.80 15.07
C THR A 214 -8.62 14.81 14.51
N ASP A 215 -8.38 15.66 13.54
CA ASP A 215 -7.08 15.86 12.93
C ASP A 215 -6.81 17.35 12.78
N GLY A 216 -5.54 17.73 12.75
CA GLY A 216 -5.19 19.11 12.48
C GLY A 216 -3.71 19.31 12.24
N SER A 217 -3.38 20.52 11.78
CA SER A 217 -2.01 21.00 11.74
C SER A 217 -1.93 22.49 12.00
N MET A 218 -0.88 22.91 12.69
CA MET A 218 -0.57 24.30 13.00
C MET A 218 0.90 24.58 12.71
N GLY A 219 1.21 25.76 12.17
CA GLY A 219 2.57 26.27 12.02
C GLY A 219 2.84 27.41 13.00
N ILE A 220 4.10 27.53 13.41
CA ILE A 220 4.61 28.53 14.34
C ILE A 220 5.90 29.09 13.73
N ASP A 221 6.01 30.42 13.65
CA ASP A 221 7.25 31.09 13.23
C ASP A 221 8.35 30.95 14.30
N LEU A 222 9.60 30.76 13.86
CA LEU A 222 10.78 30.67 14.71
C LEU A 222 11.73 31.84 14.42
N GLY A 223 12.31 32.43 15.46
CA GLY A 223 13.34 33.46 15.32
C GLY A 223 12.86 34.79 14.72
N GLY A 224 11.56 35.07 14.76
CA GLY A 224 10.93 36.27 14.22
C GLY A 224 9.41 36.08 14.10
N LYS A 225 8.75 36.89 13.26
CA LYS A 225 7.33 36.73 12.88
C LYS A 225 7.15 37.06 11.41
N GLY A 226 6.25 36.34 10.74
CA GLY A 226 5.93 36.56 9.34
C GLY A 226 7.17 36.47 8.46
N ALA A 227 7.36 37.47 7.61
CA ALA A 227 8.49 37.52 6.67
C ALA A 227 9.87 37.64 7.36
N ASP A 228 9.93 38.12 8.61
CA ASP A 228 11.18 38.26 9.38
C ASP A 228 11.54 36.97 10.14
N ALA A 229 10.70 35.94 10.08
CA ALA A 229 10.97 34.66 10.75
C ALA A 229 12.15 33.95 10.09
N LYS A 230 13.13 33.55 10.92
CA LYS A 230 14.28 32.74 10.48
C LYS A 230 13.92 31.30 10.18
N GLY A 231 12.74 30.85 10.58
CA GLY A 231 12.31 29.48 10.42
C GLY A 231 10.87 29.26 10.81
N TRP A 232 10.46 28.01 10.80
CA TRP A 232 9.11 27.60 11.17
C TRP A 232 9.13 26.22 11.80
N LEU A 233 8.18 25.96 12.69
CA LEU A 233 7.83 24.65 13.23
C LEU A 233 6.37 24.37 12.88
N ARG A 234 6.09 23.21 12.34
CA ARG A 234 4.74 22.71 12.10
C ARG A 234 4.48 21.49 12.97
N VAL A 235 3.33 21.47 13.62
CA VAL A 235 2.82 20.35 14.40
C VAL A 235 1.52 19.89 13.80
N ALA A 236 1.40 18.60 13.52
CA ALA A 236 0.18 17.96 13.06
C ALA A 236 -0.18 16.82 14.00
N TRP A 237 -1.47 16.54 14.13
CA TRP A 237 -1.98 15.43 14.91
C TRP A 237 -3.15 14.76 14.20
N ASN A 238 -3.42 13.52 14.60
CA ASN A 238 -4.61 12.79 14.24
C ASN A 238 -4.98 11.82 15.37
N TYR A 239 -6.25 11.85 15.78
CA TYR A 239 -6.89 10.86 16.60
C TYR A 239 -8.07 10.30 15.82
N GLN A 240 -8.17 8.98 15.73
CA GLN A 240 -9.28 8.31 15.06
C GLN A 240 -9.64 7.05 15.84
N ASP A 241 -10.92 6.88 16.14
CA ASP A 241 -11.52 5.64 16.64
C ASP A 241 -12.46 5.10 15.58
N SER A 242 -12.23 3.85 15.18
CA SER A 242 -13.02 3.14 14.18
C SER A 242 -13.45 1.80 14.75
N MET A 243 -14.75 1.60 14.88
CA MET A 243 -15.32 0.35 15.36
C MET A 243 -15.25 -0.73 14.27
N ASN A 244 -15.30 -1.99 14.69
CA ASN A 244 -15.31 -3.11 13.76
C ASN A 244 -16.59 -3.16 12.92
N THR A 245 -16.54 -3.84 11.77
CA THR A 245 -17.73 -4.20 10.98
C THR A 245 -18.05 -5.70 11.07
N ASN A 246 -19.24 -6.09 10.60
CA ASN A 246 -19.63 -7.49 10.45
C ASN A 246 -20.44 -7.75 9.17
N ARG A 247 -19.89 -8.60 8.32
CA ARG A 247 -20.39 -9.03 7.01
C ARG A 247 -20.35 -10.56 6.90
N ARG A 248 -20.44 -11.27 8.03
CA ARG A 248 -20.63 -12.73 8.02
C ARG A 248 -21.88 -13.16 7.24
N SER A 249 -21.84 -14.36 6.70
CA SER A 249 -22.98 -15.00 6.04
C SER A 249 -24.12 -15.27 7.05
N PRO A 250 -25.40 -15.02 6.70
CA PRO A 250 -26.52 -15.43 7.54
C PRO A 250 -26.69 -16.96 7.56
N LEU A 251 -27.09 -17.51 8.72
CA LEU A 251 -27.31 -18.96 8.93
C LEU A 251 -28.29 -19.59 7.91
N SER A 252 -29.26 -18.83 7.41
CA SER A 252 -30.23 -19.31 6.42
C SER A 252 -29.61 -19.70 5.08
N LEU A 253 -28.33 -19.40 4.85
CA LEU A 253 -27.59 -19.81 3.67
C LEU A 253 -26.82 -21.11 3.85
N TYR A 254 -26.92 -21.80 4.98
CA TYR A 254 -26.23 -23.06 5.32
C TYR A 254 -27.17 -24.27 5.28
N THR A 255 -26.65 -25.46 4.95
CA THR A 255 -27.42 -26.69 5.15
C THR A 255 -27.60 -26.97 6.65
N PRO A 256 -28.58 -27.78 7.08
CA PRO A 256 -28.72 -28.16 8.48
C PRO A 256 -27.43 -28.76 9.06
N GLU A 257 -26.67 -29.53 8.28
CA GLU A 257 -25.39 -30.10 8.70
C GLU A 257 -24.33 -29.02 8.90
N GLU A 258 -24.19 -28.07 7.98
CA GLU A 258 -23.20 -26.98 8.10
C GLU A 258 -23.58 -25.97 9.19
N ALA A 259 -24.87 -25.81 9.47
CA ALA A 259 -25.37 -24.95 10.53
C ALA A 259 -25.22 -25.59 11.92
N ALA A 260 -25.12 -26.92 12.01
CA ALA A 260 -25.03 -27.68 13.26
C ALA A 260 -23.75 -27.36 14.05
N ASP A 261 -22.68 -26.95 13.38
CA ASP A 261 -21.40 -26.62 14.01
C ASP A 261 -21.41 -25.30 14.79
N GLY A 262 -22.46 -24.47 14.66
CA GLY A 262 -22.65 -23.23 15.43
C GLY A 262 -21.67 -22.09 15.12
N ASN A 263 -20.53 -22.37 14.45
CA ASN A 263 -19.45 -21.43 14.18
C ASN A 263 -19.94 -20.14 13.49
N VAL A 264 -20.78 -20.29 12.47
CA VAL A 264 -21.28 -19.17 11.64
C VAL A 264 -22.08 -18.14 12.47
N ALA A 265 -22.86 -18.60 13.46
CA ALA A 265 -23.71 -17.73 14.27
C ALA A 265 -22.90 -16.75 15.14
N HIS A 266 -21.70 -17.18 15.55
CA HIS A 266 -20.83 -16.48 16.47
C HIS A 266 -19.59 -15.88 15.80
N GLN A 267 -19.30 -16.24 14.55
CA GLN A 267 -18.24 -15.63 13.76
C GLN A 267 -18.49 -14.13 13.54
N ARG A 268 -17.41 -13.36 13.41
CA ARG A 268 -17.41 -11.96 12.95
C ARG A 268 -16.46 -11.82 11.77
N TYR A 269 -16.94 -11.25 10.67
CA TYR A 269 -16.15 -11.07 9.44
C TYR A 269 -16.27 -9.64 8.91
N GLY A 270 -15.23 -8.82 9.04
CA GLY A 270 -15.30 -7.38 8.74
C GLY A 270 -14.02 -6.65 9.10
N ASP A 271 -13.98 -5.35 8.81
CA ASP A 271 -12.87 -4.49 9.21
C ASP A 271 -12.66 -4.58 10.74
N PRO A 272 -11.40 -4.59 11.21
CA PRO A 272 -11.08 -4.63 12.64
C PRO A 272 -11.46 -3.31 13.32
N ALA A 273 -11.55 -3.33 14.65
CA ALA A 273 -11.59 -2.08 15.41
C ALA A 273 -10.17 -1.48 15.44
N VAL A 274 -10.04 -0.17 15.24
CA VAL A 274 -8.75 0.54 15.16
C VAL A 274 -8.83 1.84 15.93
N LYS A 275 -7.91 2.02 16.89
CA LYS A 275 -7.64 3.31 17.52
C LYS A 275 -6.29 3.82 17.07
N THR A 276 -6.27 5.03 16.54
CA THR A 276 -5.07 5.67 15.97
C THR A 276 -4.75 6.94 16.75
N TYR A 277 -3.48 7.09 17.12
CA TYR A 277 -2.91 8.30 17.71
C TYR A 277 -1.66 8.68 16.93
N GLN A 278 -1.64 9.87 16.37
CA GLN A 278 -0.54 10.34 15.53
C GLN A 278 -0.16 11.75 15.88
N ALA A 279 1.15 11.99 15.86
CA ALA A 279 1.75 13.31 15.91
C ALA A 279 2.87 13.39 14.88
N LEU A 280 2.97 14.53 14.21
CA LEU A 280 4.07 14.84 13.32
C LEU A 280 4.56 16.24 13.62
N THR A 281 5.86 16.42 13.77
CA THR A 281 6.50 17.74 13.78
C THR A 281 7.41 17.87 12.57
N ASN A 282 7.40 19.02 11.90
CA ASN A 282 8.32 19.35 10.81
C ASN A 282 8.87 20.76 11.05
N PHE A 283 10.15 21.01 10.83
CA PHE A 283 10.73 22.33 11.03
C PHE A 283 11.85 22.64 10.05
N GLN A 284 12.07 23.93 9.85
CA GLN A 284 13.25 24.48 9.18
C GLN A 284 13.69 25.76 9.90
N TYR A 285 14.99 25.99 10.01
CA TYR A 285 15.56 27.19 10.62
C TYR A 285 16.86 27.60 9.91
N GLU A 286 16.91 28.84 9.43
CA GLU A 286 18.09 29.45 8.83
C GLU A 286 19.14 29.74 9.93
N VAL A 287 20.24 28.99 9.91
CA VAL A 287 21.34 29.14 10.89
C VAL A 287 22.44 30.07 10.40
N ALA A 288 22.59 30.20 9.08
CA ALA A 288 23.50 31.11 8.41
C ALA A 288 22.96 31.44 7.01
N HIS A 289 23.52 32.45 6.36
CA HIS A 289 23.11 32.84 5.01
C HIS A 289 23.14 31.64 4.05
N ASN A 290 21.99 31.32 3.45
CA ASN A 290 21.77 30.17 2.56
C ASN A 290 22.05 28.80 3.20
N VAL A 291 21.97 28.67 4.53
CA VAL A 291 22.14 27.40 5.25
C VAL A 291 20.99 27.20 6.23
N ASP A 292 20.23 26.14 5.99
CA ASP A 292 19.09 25.73 6.79
C ASP A 292 19.39 24.44 7.56
N VAL A 293 19.03 24.41 8.84
CA VAL A 293 18.81 23.16 9.57
C VAL A 293 17.33 22.80 9.43
N TYR A 294 17.02 21.55 9.12
CA TYR A 294 15.65 21.08 8.99
C TYR A 294 15.48 19.71 9.61
N GLY A 295 14.24 19.32 9.89
CA GLY A 295 13.96 17.97 10.36
C GLY A 295 12.50 17.72 10.62
N PHE A 296 12.14 16.45 10.72
CA PHE A 296 10.81 16.04 11.11
C PHE A 296 10.84 14.83 12.03
N LEU A 297 9.78 14.69 12.82
CA LEU A 297 9.54 13.56 13.71
C LEU A 297 8.10 13.11 13.50
N THR A 298 7.92 11.85 13.16
CA THR A 298 6.61 11.18 13.04
C THR A 298 6.49 10.18 14.18
N MET A 299 5.35 10.17 14.85
CA MET A 299 4.99 9.23 15.90
C MET A 299 3.57 8.75 15.64
N SER A 300 3.39 7.44 15.52
CA SER A 300 2.09 6.82 15.29
C SER A 300 1.93 5.61 16.18
N ARG A 301 0.83 5.54 16.92
CA ARG A 301 0.37 4.35 17.62
C ARG A 301 -0.98 3.94 17.05
N ARG A 302 -1.09 2.69 16.61
CA ARG A 302 -2.39 2.10 16.29
C ARG A 302 -2.60 0.83 17.12
N ASP A 303 -3.73 0.79 17.81
CA ASP A 303 -4.21 -0.40 18.51
C ASP A 303 -5.31 -1.02 17.64
N VAL A 304 -5.04 -2.20 17.08
CA VAL A 304 -5.92 -2.89 16.12
C VAL A 304 -6.43 -4.18 16.74
N THR A 305 -7.74 -4.35 16.84
CA THR A 305 -8.36 -5.59 17.33
C THR A 305 -9.06 -6.32 16.19
N SER A 306 -8.47 -7.41 15.73
CA SER A 306 -9.00 -8.31 14.69
C SER A 306 -9.52 -9.62 15.31
N ASN A 307 -10.28 -10.39 14.52
CA ASN A 307 -10.82 -11.68 14.96
C ASN A 307 -10.09 -12.83 14.28
N GLY A 308 -9.97 -13.94 14.99
CA GLY A 308 -9.78 -15.25 14.37
C GLY A 308 -11.09 -15.93 14.00
N TYR A 309 -10.99 -17.24 13.74
CA TYR A 309 -12.13 -18.15 13.61
C TYR A 309 -12.84 -18.42 14.95
N TYR A 310 -14.13 -18.70 14.95
CA TYR A 310 -14.83 -19.08 16.16
C TYR A 310 -14.43 -20.49 16.63
N ARG A 311 -14.37 -20.72 17.94
CA ARG A 311 -14.12 -22.02 18.56
C ARG A 311 -15.38 -22.46 19.28
N ALA A 312 -16.07 -23.46 18.73
CA ALA A 312 -17.30 -24.00 19.31
C ALA A 312 -17.09 -24.63 20.69
N ALA A 313 -18.17 -24.72 21.49
CA ALA A 313 -18.14 -25.25 22.86
C ALA A 313 -17.50 -26.64 22.95
N ALA A 314 -17.83 -27.53 21.99
CA ALA A 314 -17.33 -28.91 21.94
C ALA A 314 -16.00 -29.06 21.17
N ASN A 315 -15.39 -27.97 20.69
CA ASN A 315 -14.15 -28.04 19.94
C ASN A 315 -12.99 -28.44 20.87
N ALA A 316 -12.08 -29.32 20.43
CA ALA A 316 -10.91 -29.72 21.23
C ALA A 316 -9.93 -28.57 21.54
N ARG A 317 -10.04 -27.44 20.81
CA ARG A 317 -9.33 -26.18 21.06
C ARG A 317 -10.07 -25.26 22.03
N ASN A 318 -11.11 -25.76 22.70
CA ASN A 318 -11.85 -25.08 23.76
C ASN A 318 -11.65 -25.75 25.13
N VAL A 319 -11.81 -24.96 26.19
CA VAL A 319 -11.92 -25.42 27.57
C VAL A 319 -13.32 -25.05 28.05
N PRO A 320 -14.28 -25.99 28.10
CA PRO A 320 -15.66 -25.70 28.51
C PRO A 320 -15.78 -25.08 29.91
N GLU A 321 -14.82 -25.34 30.81
CA GLU A 321 -14.74 -24.75 32.15
C GLU A 321 -14.47 -23.23 32.11
N ILE A 322 -13.83 -22.74 31.05
CA ILE A 322 -13.52 -21.30 30.85
C ILE A 322 -14.55 -20.67 29.91
N TYR A 323 -14.86 -21.34 28.79
CA TYR A 323 -15.82 -20.89 27.79
C TYR A 323 -16.89 -21.96 27.52
N PRO A 324 -17.94 -22.03 28.36
CA PRO A 324 -18.99 -23.05 28.25
C PRO A 324 -19.73 -23.05 26.91
N ASN A 325 -19.80 -21.89 26.25
CA ASN A 325 -20.50 -21.71 24.98
C ASN A 325 -19.56 -21.65 23.76
N GLY A 326 -18.25 -21.77 23.97
CA GLY A 326 -17.23 -21.43 22.97
C GLY A 326 -16.83 -19.96 23.00
N PHE A 327 -15.88 -19.58 22.15
CA PHE A 327 -15.29 -18.24 22.14
C PHE A 327 -14.78 -17.80 20.76
N LEU A 328 -14.69 -16.48 20.57
CA LEU A 328 -14.10 -15.84 19.39
C LEU A 328 -12.78 -15.18 19.78
N PRO A 329 -11.62 -15.82 19.55
CA PRO A 329 -10.34 -15.22 19.89
C PRO A 329 -10.04 -14.01 19.04
N GLN A 330 -9.31 -13.07 19.63
CA GLN A 330 -8.98 -11.80 19.02
C GLN A 330 -7.48 -11.56 19.09
N ILE A 331 -6.95 -10.97 18.03
CA ILE A 331 -5.58 -10.49 17.98
C ILE A 331 -5.64 -8.99 18.23
N VAL A 332 -4.90 -8.54 19.24
CA VAL A 332 -4.70 -7.14 19.57
C VAL A 332 -3.29 -6.79 19.12
N ASN A 333 -3.19 -6.09 17.99
CA ASN A 333 -1.93 -5.59 17.49
C ASN A 333 -1.67 -4.18 18.00
N HIS A 334 -0.54 -4.02 18.68
CA HIS A 334 -0.02 -2.72 19.09
C HIS A 334 1.11 -2.32 18.14
N THR A 335 0.82 -1.49 17.13
CA THR A 335 1.84 -0.95 16.24
C THR A 335 2.28 0.43 16.71
N ASN A 336 3.55 0.54 17.08
CA ASN A 336 4.21 1.80 17.38
C ASN A 336 5.23 2.07 16.27
N ASP A 337 5.01 3.15 15.54
CA ASP A 337 5.81 3.55 14.40
C ASP A 337 6.39 4.94 14.66
N THR A 338 7.70 5.09 14.50
CA THR A 338 8.40 6.35 14.74
C THR A 338 9.48 6.55 13.70
N SER A 339 9.51 7.73 13.09
CA SER A 339 10.58 8.13 12.17
C SER A 339 11.04 9.54 12.46
N ALA A 340 12.35 9.74 12.53
CA ALA A 340 12.98 11.03 12.77
C ALA A 340 14.02 11.31 11.68
N VAL A 341 14.02 12.54 11.18
CA VAL A 341 15.03 13.06 10.25
C VAL A 341 15.57 14.36 10.80
N LEU A 342 16.88 14.53 10.73
CA LEU A 342 17.56 15.79 10.99
C LEU A 342 18.61 16.00 9.88
N GLY A 343 18.61 17.18 9.28
CA GLY A 343 19.52 17.50 8.20
C GLY A 343 19.93 18.97 8.19
N VAL A 344 20.98 19.23 7.41
CA VAL A 344 21.46 20.57 7.09
C VAL A 344 21.61 20.65 5.58
N LYS A 345 21.04 21.70 5.00
CA LYS A 345 21.12 21.96 3.56
C LYS A 345 21.54 23.39 3.30
N GLY A 346 22.15 23.63 2.15
CA GLY A 346 22.48 24.98 1.76
C GLY A 346 22.89 25.15 0.31
N ILE A 347 23.09 26.40 -0.07
CA ILE A 347 23.54 26.81 -1.40
C ILE A 347 24.74 27.72 -1.24
N THR A 348 25.86 27.35 -1.86
CA THR A 348 27.06 28.22 -1.89
C THR A 348 26.88 29.34 -2.92
N ASP A 349 27.61 30.45 -2.76
CA ASP A 349 27.60 31.58 -3.72
C ASP A 349 27.95 31.16 -5.17
N SER A 350 28.69 30.06 -5.30
CA SER A 350 29.06 29.48 -6.60
C SER A 350 28.00 28.53 -7.19
N GLY A 351 26.81 28.46 -6.58
CA GLY A 351 25.65 27.69 -7.06
C GLY A 351 25.66 26.19 -6.72
N TRP A 352 26.59 25.71 -5.88
CA TRP A 352 26.52 24.34 -5.37
C TRP A 352 25.44 24.21 -4.31
N ARG A 353 24.48 23.32 -4.56
CA ARG A 353 23.46 22.86 -3.61
C ARG A 353 23.99 21.63 -2.88
N TRP A 354 23.84 21.57 -1.57
CA TRP A 354 24.19 20.40 -0.77
C TRP A 354 23.16 20.14 0.32
N ASP A 355 22.96 18.87 0.67
CA ASP A 355 22.08 18.40 1.73
C ASP A 355 22.73 17.20 2.41
N ALA A 356 22.97 17.29 3.70
CA ALA A 356 23.42 16.18 4.53
C ALA A 356 22.38 15.89 5.61
N SER A 357 21.92 14.64 5.69
CA SER A 357 20.89 14.25 6.67
C SER A 357 21.15 12.90 7.32
N GLY A 358 20.60 12.74 8.51
CA GLY A 358 20.50 11.48 9.24
C GLY A 358 19.04 11.13 9.48
N ASN A 359 18.69 9.87 9.25
CA ASN A 359 17.33 9.35 9.37
C ASN A 359 17.34 8.14 10.30
N TYR A 360 16.34 8.04 11.17
CA TYR A 360 16.12 6.86 11.99
C TYR A 360 14.63 6.53 12.01
N GLY A 361 14.28 5.33 11.59
CA GLY A 361 12.92 4.80 11.59
C GLY A 361 12.83 3.49 12.36
N ILE A 362 11.75 3.29 13.09
CA ILE A 362 11.45 2.05 13.81
C ILE A 362 9.94 1.75 13.78
N ASN A 363 9.62 0.50 13.49
CA ASN A 363 8.29 -0.08 13.66
C ASN A 363 8.38 -1.21 14.68
N ASN A 364 7.55 -1.15 15.73
CA ASN A 364 7.37 -2.21 16.72
C ASN A 364 5.93 -2.70 16.65
N LEU A 365 5.74 -3.97 16.31
CA LEU A 365 4.43 -4.61 16.19
C LEU A 365 4.31 -5.70 17.26
N GLY A 366 3.59 -5.38 18.34
CA GLY A 366 3.22 -6.34 19.37
C GLY A 366 2.03 -7.19 18.93
N PHE A 367 2.03 -8.47 19.33
CA PHE A 367 0.90 -9.37 19.21
C PHE A 367 0.43 -9.75 20.60
N ASP A 368 -0.73 -9.26 21.00
CA ASP A 368 -1.42 -9.74 22.19
C ASP A 368 -2.66 -10.51 21.75
N ILE A 369 -3.02 -11.57 22.49
CA ILE A 369 -4.12 -12.46 22.15
C ILE A 369 -5.10 -12.47 23.31
N GLN A 370 -6.33 -12.06 23.05
CA GLN A 370 -7.38 -11.97 24.06
C GLN A 370 -8.60 -12.82 23.71
N ASN A 371 -9.46 -13.05 24.71
CA ASN A 371 -10.60 -13.96 24.60
C ASN A 371 -10.14 -15.32 24.03
N SER A 372 -9.03 -15.82 24.55
CA SER A 372 -8.36 -17.02 24.05
C SER A 372 -8.07 -17.99 25.19
N VAL A 373 -7.42 -19.10 24.88
CA VAL A 373 -6.96 -20.10 25.83
C VAL A 373 -5.78 -20.86 25.22
N ASN A 374 -4.91 -21.41 26.07
CA ASN A 374 -4.01 -22.50 25.70
C ASN A 374 -4.58 -23.81 26.29
N THR A 375 -5.17 -24.64 25.44
CA THR A 375 -5.82 -25.90 25.85
C THR A 375 -4.82 -26.91 26.40
N ASN A 376 -3.67 -27.03 25.75
CA ASN A 376 -2.62 -27.94 26.20
C ASN A 376 -2.17 -27.56 27.62
N LEU A 377 -1.82 -26.29 27.84
CA LEU A 377 -1.46 -25.77 29.17
C LEU A 377 -2.53 -26.06 30.23
N PHE A 378 -3.82 -25.87 29.89
CA PHE A 378 -4.91 -26.13 30.82
C PHE A 378 -4.96 -27.60 31.25
N TYR A 379 -4.92 -28.54 30.29
CA TYR A 379 -4.98 -29.96 30.61
C TYR A 379 -3.68 -30.51 31.21
N THR A 380 -2.54 -29.83 31.02
CA THR A 380 -1.28 -30.16 31.71
C THR A 380 -1.23 -29.64 33.15
N THR A 381 -1.70 -28.41 33.39
CA THR A 381 -1.43 -27.69 34.66
C THR A 381 -2.68 -27.37 35.49
N GLY A 382 -3.88 -27.53 34.92
CA GLY A 382 -5.16 -27.19 35.54
C GLY A 382 -5.61 -25.74 35.38
N SER A 383 -4.86 -24.89 34.67
CA SER A 383 -5.25 -23.48 34.44
C SER A 383 -4.68 -22.93 33.13
N SER A 384 -5.29 -21.86 32.60
CA SER A 384 -4.81 -21.17 31.41
C SER A 384 -5.24 -19.71 31.42
N PRO A 385 -4.37 -18.75 31.07
CA PRO A 385 -4.77 -17.36 30.88
C PRO A 385 -5.81 -17.21 29.77
N THR A 386 -6.53 -16.09 29.79
CA THR A 386 -7.43 -15.67 28.70
C THR A 386 -6.91 -14.48 27.89
N TYR A 387 -5.77 -13.94 28.32
CA TYR A 387 -4.97 -12.92 27.67
C TYR A 387 -3.51 -13.38 27.62
N PHE A 388 -2.84 -13.21 26.48
CA PHE A 388 -1.46 -13.64 26.26
C PHE A 388 -0.68 -12.54 25.55
N ASN A 389 0.53 -12.22 26.01
CA ASN A 389 1.51 -11.58 25.15
C ASN A 389 2.13 -12.66 24.25
N ALA A 390 1.87 -12.60 22.95
CA ALA A 390 2.33 -13.57 21.97
C ALA A 390 3.65 -13.16 21.31
N GLY A 391 4.30 -12.09 21.76
CA GLY A 391 5.61 -11.63 21.29
C GLY A 391 5.54 -10.38 20.41
N THR A 392 6.68 -9.99 19.86
CA THR A 392 6.80 -8.73 19.12
C THR A 392 7.75 -8.85 17.93
N PHE A 393 7.36 -8.29 16.80
CA PHE A 393 8.24 -8.07 15.65
C PHE A 393 8.71 -6.61 15.63
N LYS A 394 10.00 -6.38 15.37
CA LYS A 394 10.60 -5.05 15.30
C LYS A 394 11.42 -4.89 14.05
N ASN A 395 11.27 -3.77 13.37
CA ASN A 395 12.09 -3.40 12.23
C ASN A 395 12.60 -1.97 12.42
N SER A 396 13.91 -1.75 12.24
CA SER A 396 14.50 -0.43 12.35
C SER A 396 15.53 -0.18 11.25
N GLN A 397 15.60 1.06 10.81
CA GLN A 397 16.50 1.51 9.76
C GLN A 397 17.13 2.85 10.16
N ALA A 398 18.45 2.93 10.09
CA ALA A 398 19.22 4.15 10.27
C ALA A 398 19.93 4.48 8.95
N LEU A 399 19.86 5.73 8.50
CA LEU A 399 20.49 6.19 7.28
C LEU A 399 21.28 7.46 7.53
N ALA A 400 22.38 7.62 6.80
CA ALA A 400 23.06 8.89 6.62
C ALA A 400 23.31 9.10 5.13
N ASN A 401 22.98 10.28 4.62
CA ASN A 401 23.16 10.63 3.22
C ASN A 401 23.79 12.01 3.07
N ILE A 402 24.52 12.17 1.97
CA ILE A 402 24.94 13.47 1.46
C ILE A 402 24.60 13.54 -0.03
N ASP A 403 23.82 14.55 -0.40
CA ASP A 403 23.41 14.86 -1.75
C ASP A 403 24.05 16.19 -2.16
N ILE A 404 24.65 16.25 -3.35
CA ILE A 404 25.29 17.45 -3.89
C ILE A 404 24.79 17.66 -5.32
N GLY A 405 24.47 18.89 -5.69
CA GLY A 405 24.04 19.22 -7.04
C GLY A 405 24.45 20.60 -7.51
N LYS A 406 24.58 20.76 -8.83
CA LYS A 406 24.89 22.03 -9.47
C LYS A 406 24.44 22.06 -10.92
N ASP A 407 23.98 23.23 -11.36
CA ASP A 407 23.70 23.49 -12.76
C ASP A 407 24.97 24.07 -13.41
N LEU A 408 25.52 23.34 -14.39
CA LEU A 408 26.79 23.64 -15.05
C LEU A 408 26.55 24.23 -16.44
N ASN A 409 27.03 25.44 -16.66
CA ASN A 409 27.09 26.03 -18.00
C ASN A 409 28.31 25.47 -18.74
N VAL A 410 28.09 24.44 -19.57
CA VAL A 410 29.12 23.85 -20.42
C VAL A 410 29.02 24.39 -21.84
N SER A 411 30.13 24.75 -22.46
CA SER A 411 30.17 25.47 -23.74
C SER A 411 29.56 24.72 -24.93
N TRP A 412 29.42 23.40 -24.84
CA TRP A 412 28.89 22.53 -25.88
C TRP A 412 27.40 22.21 -25.73
N LEU A 413 26.74 22.71 -24.68
CA LEU A 413 25.29 22.61 -24.49
C LEU A 413 24.66 24.00 -24.50
N LYS A 414 23.44 24.09 -25.07
CA LYS A 414 22.68 25.34 -25.09
C LYS A 414 22.16 25.71 -23.70
N ASN A 415 21.66 24.73 -22.97
CA ASN A 415 21.06 24.89 -21.64
C ASN A 415 21.97 24.30 -20.56
N PRO A 416 21.85 24.73 -19.28
CA PRO A 416 22.67 24.22 -18.18
C PRO A 416 22.54 22.69 -18.00
N LEU A 417 23.66 22.02 -17.76
CA LEU A 417 23.70 20.61 -17.38
C LEU A 417 23.50 20.50 -15.87
N THR A 418 22.39 19.91 -15.44
CA THR A 418 22.18 19.58 -14.03
C THR A 418 23.03 18.36 -13.68
N LEU A 419 24.03 18.54 -12.83
CA LEU A 419 24.81 17.46 -12.22
C LEU A 419 24.30 17.26 -10.78
N ALA A 420 24.00 16.02 -10.42
CA ALA A 420 23.74 15.62 -9.04
C ALA A 420 24.51 14.34 -8.70
N PHE A 421 25.04 14.24 -7.49
CA PHE A 421 25.69 13.04 -7.01
C PHE A 421 25.63 12.97 -5.49
N GLY A 422 25.84 11.79 -4.93
CA GLY A 422 25.79 11.62 -3.49
C GLY A 422 26.26 10.27 -3.02
N ALA A 423 26.24 10.13 -1.70
CA ALA A 423 26.57 8.90 -1.01
C ALA A 423 25.51 8.60 0.05
N GLU A 424 25.30 7.32 0.34
CA GLU A 424 24.38 6.86 1.36
C GLU A 424 24.99 5.70 2.13
N TYR A 425 24.88 5.74 3.45
CA TYR A 425 25.13 4.61 4.35
C TYR A 425 23.81 4.25 5.02
N ARG A 426 23.43 2.97 4.99
CA ARG A 426 22.22 2.47 5.64
C ARG A 426 22.54 1.28 6.53
N LYS A 427 21.97 1.26 7.73
CA LYS A 427 21.99 0.15 8.67
C LYS A 427 20.58 -0.28 8.99
N GLU A 428 20.32 -1.57 8.95
CA GLU A 428 18.99 -2.14 9.18
C GLU A 428 19.07 -3.22 10.25
N LYS A 429 18.00 -3.34 11.04
CA LYS A 429 17.86 -4.36 12.06
C LYS A 429 16.43 -4.88 12.10
N TYR A 430 16.28 -6.19 12.01
CA TYR A 430 15.03 -6.91 12.25
C TYR A 430 15.18 -7.74 13.52
N GLN A 431 14.18 -7.72 14.39
CA GLN A 431 14.20 -8.42 15.67
C GLN A 431 12.86 -9.08 15.95
N ILE A 432 12.93 -10.29 16.50
CA ILE A 432 11.80 -11.08 16.98
C ILE A 432 12.00 -11.25 18.49
N ASP A 433 11.04 -10.80 19.27
CA ASP A 433 10.99 -11.02 20.71
C ASP A 433 9.94 -12.10 21.03
N ALA A 434 10.32 -13.07 21.85
CA ALA A 434 9.41 -14.13 22.29
C ALA A 434 8.24 -13.58 23.12
N GLY A 435 7.10 -14.27 23.08
CA GLY A 435 5.97 -14.00 23.94
C GLY A 435 6.14 -14.56 25.35
N ASP A 436 5.06 -14.54 26.13
CA ASP A 436 5.00 -15.18 27.44
C ASP A 436 5.06 -16.71 27.29
N PRO A 437 5.71 -17.46 28.21
CA PRO A 437 5.77 -18.93 28.14
C PRO A 437 4.42 -19.62 27.98
N THR A 438 3.36 -19.08 28.59
CA THR A 438 1.99 -19.62 28.49
C THR A 438 1.40 -19.49 27.08
N SER A 439 1.88 -18.53 26.28
CA SER A 439 1.39 -18.25 24.93
C SER A 439 1.88 -19.26 23.88
N TYR A 440 2.99 -19.94 24.14
CA TYR A 440 3.57 -20.97 23.26
C TYR A 440 3.74 -22.33 23.93
N PHE A 441 3.35 -22.47 25.20
CA PHE A 441 3.45 -23.74 25.92
C PHE A 441 2.79 -24.88 25.16
N PHE A 442 3.53 -25.98 25.05
CA PHE A 442 3.08 -27.22 24.45
C PHE A 442 3.81 -28.40 25.10
N ASP A 443 3.03 -29.34 25.59
CA ASP A 443 3.46 -30.66 26.06
C ASP A 443 2.84 -31.73 25.14
N GLN A 444 3.69 -32.47 24.44
CA GLN A 444 3.29 -33.52 23.50
C GLN A 444 2.55 -34.69 24.17
N ASP A 445 2.74 -34.89 25.47
CA ASP A 445 2.16 -36.01 26.21
C ASP A 445 0.76 -35.68 26.78
N THR A 446 0.31 -34.43 26.63
CA THR A 446 -1.03 -33.99 27.04
C THR A 446 -2.06 -34.29 25.94
N LEU A 447 -2.55 -35.55 25.94
CA LEU A 447 -3.41 -36.11 24.90
C LEU A 447 -4.90 -35.83 25.08
N ILE A 448 -5.62 -35.67 23.96
CA ILE A 448 -7.08 -35.65 23.93
C ILE A 448 -7.58 -37.05 24.32
N PRO A 449 -8.47 -37.20 25.32
CA PRO A 449 -8.94 -38.49 25.80
C PRO A 449 -9.45 -39.40 24.68
N GLY A 450 -8.97 -40.64 24.65
CA GLY A 450 -9.35 -41.64 23.64
C GLY A 450 -8.66 -41.49 22.28
N THR A 451 -7.67 -40.60 22.17
CA THR A 451 -6.88 -40.38 20.94
C THR A 451 -5.38 -40.44 21.22
N THR A 452 -4.57 -40.45 20.16
CA THR A 452 -3.11 -40.24 20.24
C THR A 452 -2.70 -38.81 19.91
N THR A 453 -3.67 -37.90 19.80
CA THR A 453 -3.45 -36.52 19.37
C THR A 453 -3.33 -35.63 20.60
N PRO A 454 -2.25 -34.84 20.74
CA PRO A 454 -2.13 -33.88 21.83
C PRO A 454 -3.17 -32.76 21.69
N TYR A 455 -3.59 -32.20 22.81
CA TYR A 455 -4.30 -30.92 22.79
C TYR A 455 -3.43 -29.87 22.11
N ALA A 456 -4.04 -28.96 21.33
CA ALA A 456 -3.30 -27.91 20.66
C ALA A 456 -2.61 -27.00 21.70
N GLY A 457 -1.32 -26.75 21.50
CA GLY A 457 -0.51 -25.86 22.32
C GLY A 457 -0.59 -24.41 21.88
N GLY A 458 -0.15 -23.53 22.77
CA GLY A 458 -0.17 -22.09 22.61
C GLY A 458 -1.55 -21.44 22.63
N SER A 459 -1.56 -20.11 22.67
CA SER A 459 -2.78 -19.31 22.56
C SER A 459 -3.51 -19.56 21.24
N GLN A 460 -4.84 -19.69 21.30
CA GLN A 460 -5.64 -19.85 20.08
C GLN A 460 -5.67 -18.58 19.23
N VAL A 461 -5.80 -18.81 17.93
CA VAL A 461 -5.55 -17.96 16.74
C VAL A 461 -4.08 -17.76 16.40
N PHE A 462 -3.25 -17.30 17.34
CA PHE A 462 -1.83 -17.09 17.12
C PHE A 462 -1.05 -17.66 18.31
N PRO A 463 -0.45 -18.86 18.19
CA PRO A 463 0.51 -19.35 19.15
C PRO A 463 1.68 -18.38 19.27
N GLY A 464 2.09 -18.10 20.51
CA GLY A 464 3.14 -17.14 20.79
C GLY A 464 4.46 -17.44 20.09
N LEU A 465 5.22 -16.39 19.84
CA LEU A 465 6.59 -16.49 19.34
C LEU A 465 7.46 -17.16 20.41
N SER A 466 8.04 -18.30 20.08
CA SER A 466 8.87 -19.06 21.00
C SER A 466 10.31 -18.52 21.05
N PRO A 467 11.11 -18.89 22.06
CA PRO A 467 12.53 -18.53 22.12
C PRO A 467 13.34 -18.98 20.90
N GLU A 468 12.94 -20.05 20.23
CA GLU A 468 13.58 -20.56 19.00
C GLU A 468 13.31 -19.67 17.77
N ALA A 469 12.16 -18.98 17.77
CA ALA A 469 11.83 -17.97 16.76
C ALA A 469 12.49 -16.62 17.05
N ALA A 470 12.80 -16.32 18.32
CA ALA A 470 13.38 -15.05 18.73
C ALA A 470 14.81 -14.86 18.19
N GLY A 471 15.17 -13.60 17.88
CA GLY A 471 16.48 -13.30 17.32
C GLY A 471 16.64 -11.84 16.90
N SER A 472 17.88 -11.43 16.66
CA SER A 472 18.23 -10.09 16.18
C SER A 472 19.16 -10.20 14.97
N PHE A 473 18.72 -9.65 13.85
CA PHE A 473 19.37 -9.76 12.55
C PHE A 473 19.69 -8.37 12.03
N THR A 474 20.91 -8.16 11.54
CA THR A 474 21.37 -6.83 11.11
C THR A 474 22.09 -6.89 9.78
N ARG A 475 21.96 -5.84 8.98
CA ARG A 475 22.79 -5.61 7.79
C ARG A 475 23.16 -4.15 7.65
N HIS A 476 24.14 -3.88 6.80
CA HIS A 476 24.43 -2.52 6.34
C HIS A 476 24.67 -2.49 4.84
N SER A 477 24.49 -1.31 4.24
CA SER A 477 24.77 -1.07 2.84
C SER A 477 25.38 0.32 2.60
N GLU A 478 26.31 0.40 1.66
CA GLU A 478 26.89 1.65 1.18
C GLU A 478 26.55 1.88 -0.29
N ALA A 479 26.20 3.12 -0.65
CA ALA A 479 25.89 3.48 -2.02
C ALA A 479 26.59 4.76 -2.47
N LEU A 480 26.93 4.80 -3.76
CA LEU A 480 27.35 5.98 -4.50
C LEU A 480 26.47 6.12 -5.73
N TYR A 481 26.03 7.35 -6.02
CA TYR A 481 25.15 7.62 -7.14
C TYR A 481 25.46 8.96 -7.80
N ALA A 482 25.15 9.05 -9.08
CA ALA A 482 25.26 10.26 -9.88
C ALA A 482 24.15 10.31 -10.93
N ASP A 483 23.70 11.52 -11.24
CA ASP A 483 22.65 11.85 -12.21
C ASP A 483 23.09 13.07 -13.02
N LEU A 484 22.77 13.05 -14.31
CA LEU A 484 22.98 14.12 -15.27
C LEU A 484 21.68 14.36 -16.04
N GLU A 485 21.14 15.58 -15.97
CA GLU A 485 19.94 15.99 -16.72
C GLU A 485 20.23 17.27 -17.53
N ASN A 486 19.72 17.32 -18.76
CA ASN A 486 19.86 18.49 -19.62
C ASN A 486 18.74 18.62 -20.64
N ASP A 487 18.33 19.86 -20.91
CA ASP A 487 17.56 20.21 -22.09
C ASP A 487 18.53 20.42 -23.28
N ILE A 488 18.91 19.34 -23.95
CA ILE A 488 19.89 19.32 -25.06
C ILE A 488 19.50 20.34 -26.15
N THR A 489 18.21 20.49 -26.40
CA THR A 489 17.64 21.55 -27.25
C THR A 489 16.33 22.06 -26.63
N ASP A 490 15.74 23.12 -27.19
CA ASP A 490 14.42 23.63 -26.78
C ASP A 490 13.28 22.59 -26.93
N LYS A 491 13.53 21.51 -27.68
CA LYS A 491 12.57 20.43 -27.92
C LYS A 491 12.98 19.10 -27.32
N PHE A 492 14.22 18.92 -26.87
CA PHE A 492 14.72 17.62 -26.46
C PHE A 492 15.43 17.71 -25.13
N SER A 493 14.89 17.01 -24.14
CA SER A 493 15.46 16.81 -22.81
C SER A 493 15.92 15.37 -22.65
N ALA A 494 17.02 15.16 -21.94
CA ALA A 494 17.51 13.82 -21.63
C ALA A 494 18.12 13.76 -20.22
N GLY A 495 18.09 12.56 -19.64
CA GLY A 495 18.67 12.29 -18.33
C GLY A 495 19.32 10.92 -18.27
N ILE A 496 20.44 10.81 -17.55
CA ILE A 496 21.11 9.54 -17.24
C ILE A 496 21.48 9.49 -15.76
N ALA A 497 21.12 8.38 -15.11
CA ALA A 497 21.42 8.13 -13.70
C ALA A 497 22.15 6.80 -13.54
N GLY A 498 23.04 6.74 -12.56
CA GLY A 498 23.77 5.53 -12.18
C GLY A 498 23.95 5.42 -10.67
N ARG A 499 23.86 4.20 -10.15
CA ARG A 499 24.07 3.89 -8.74
C ARG A 499 24.83 2.58 -8.59
N TYR A 500 25.83 2.60 -7.71
CA TYR A 500 26.51 1.43 -7.18
C TYR A 500 26.12 1.29 -5.70
N GLU A 501 25.79 0.07 -5.27
CA GLU A 501 25.45 -0.20 -3.88
C GLU A 501 26.00 -1.56 -3.46
N HIS A 502 26.55 -1.65 -2.25
CA HIS A 502 27.11 -2.88 -1.67
C HIS A 502 26.37 -3.20 -0.37
N TYR A 503 25.95 -4.45 -0.21
CA TYR A 503 25.31 -4.97 1.00
C TYR A 503 26.23 -5.96 1.70
N SER A 504 26.24 -5.93 3.03
CA SER A 504 27.00 -6.88 3.85
C SER A 504 26.57 -8.33 3.69
N ASP A 505 25.31 -8.59 3.29
CA ASP A 505 24.71 -9.93 3.16
C ASP A 505 24.30 -10.30 1.71
N ALA A 506 24.02 -9.31 0.86
CA ALA A 506 23.50 -9.52 -0.50
C ALA A 506 24.51 -9.20 -1.63
N GLY A 507 25.70 -8.69 -1.30
CA GLY A 507 26.74 -8.33 -2.26
C GLY A 507 26.47 -7.01 -2.99
N SER A 508 27.14 -6.80 -4.14
CA SER A 508 27.06 -5.54 -4.89
C SER A 508 26.04 -5.54 -6.02
N THR A 509 25.44 -4.38 -6.26
CA THR A 509 24.51 -4.12 -7.36
C THR A 509 24.86 -2.86 -8.13
N ARG A 510 24.40 -2.79 -9.38
CA ARG A 510 24.57 -1.65 -10.29
C ARG A 510 23.25 -1.36 -10.98
N SER A 511 22.71 -0.18 -10.72
CA SER A 511 21.45 0.30 -11.29
C SER A 511 21.72 1.52 -12.17
N GLY A 512 20.97 1.64 -13.24
CA GLY A 512 21.07 2.71 -14.22
C GLY A 512 19.73 3.04 -14.82
N LYS A 513 19.57 4.30 -15.21
CA LYS A 513 18.38 4.82 -15.87
C LYS A 513 18.79 5.75 -17.00
N ILE A 514 18.12 5.62 -18.14
CA ILE A 514 18.18 6.57 -19.24
C ILE A 514 16.75 7.04 -19.49
N SER A 515 16.58 8.35 -19.66
CA SER A 515 15.30 8.97 -19.93
C SER A 515 15.43 10.06 -20.98
N GLY A 516 14.36 10.29 -21.73
CA GLY A 516 14.32 11.33 -22.74
C GLY A 516 12.91 11.81 -23.01
N ARG A 517 12.77 13.09 -23.38
CA ARG A 517 11.50 13.72 -23.74
C ARG A 517 11.70 14.60 -24.97
N TYR A 518 10.88 14.40 -25.99
CA TYR A 518 10.88 15.20 -27.21
C TYR A 518 9.55 15.92 -27.41
N GLN A 519 9.59 17.26 -27.42
CA GLN A 519 8.47 18.16 -27.68
C GLN A 519 8.31 18.37 -29.20
N PHE A 520 7.37 17.65 -29.81
CA PHE A 520 7.13 17.73 -31.26
C PHE A 520 6.46 19.06 -31.65
N THR A 521 5.46 19.47 -30.88
CA THR A 521 4.73 20.75 -31.02
C THR A 521 4.65 21.40 -29.64
N PRO A 522 4.29 22.69 -29.51
CA PRO A 522 4.12 23.32 -28.18
C PRO A 522 3.09 22.62 -27.28
N THR A 523 2.20 21.81 -27.85
CA THR A 523 1.10 21.14 -27.16
C THR A 523 1.27 19.62 -27.07
N PHE A 524 2.28 19.03 -27.70
CA PHE A 524 2.46 17.57 -27.74
C PHE A 524 3.92 17.15 -27.58
N ALA A 525 4.15 16.22 -26.66
CA ALA A 525 5.46 15.62 -26.40
C ALA A 525 5.36 14.10 -26.25
N LEU A 526 6.46 13.42 -26.59
CA LEU A 526 6.68 12.03 -26.19
C LEU A 526 7.82 11.96 -25.17
N ARG A 527 7.72 11.01 -24.24
CA ARG A 527 8.76 10.65 -23.28
C ARG A 527 9.06 9.16 -23.34
N GLY A 528 10.24 8.76 -22.92
CA GLY A 528 10.65 7.36 -22.87
C GLY A 528 11.71 7.10 -21.81
N THR A 529 11.62 5.94 -21.17
CA THR A 529 12.50 5.54 -20.08
C THR A 529 12.94 4.08 -20.21
N VAL A 530 14.19 3.82 -19.86
CA VAL A 530 14.74 2.48 -19.68
C VAL A 530 15.53 2.47 -18.39
N SER A 531 15.21 1.55 -17.49
CA SER A 531 15.97 1.39 -16.25
C SER A 531 16.09 -0.06 -15.84
N ASN A 532 17.12 -0.38 -15.06
CA ASN A 532 17.19 -1.63 -14.32
C ASN A 532 17.09 -1.36 -12.81
N GLY A 533 16.70 -2.38 -12.06
CA GLY A 533 16.55 -2.31 -10.62
C GLY A 533 16.98 -3.60 -9.93
N PHE A 534 17.08 -3.50 -8.61
CA PHE A 534 17.52 -4.55 -7.72
C PHE A 534 16.81 -4.44 -6.38
N ARG A 535 16.55 -5.59 -5.75
CA ARG A 535 16.05 -5.66 -4.38
C ARG A 535 16.76 -6.77 -3.63
N ALA A 536 17.52 -6.41 -2.60
CA ALA A 536 18.06 -7.39 -1.66
C ALA A 536 16.90 -8.02 -0.87
N PRO A 537 16.96 -9.32 -0.52
CA PRO A 537 15.97 -9.92 0.38
C PRO A 537 15.89 -9.09 1.66
N SER A 538 14.71 -8.60 2.05
CA SER A 538 14.58 -7.85 3.30
C SER A 538 14.97 -8.72 4.50
N LEU A 539 15.46 -8.12 5.58
CA LEU A 539 15.78 -8.88 6.80
C LEU A 539 14.54 -9.63 7.33
N ALA A 540 13.35 -9.05 7.17
CA ALA A 540 12.09 -9.70 7.51
C ALA A 540 11.82 -10.93 6.61
N GLN A 541 11.98 -10.84 5.28
CA GLN A 541 11.85 -12.00 4.38
C GLN A 541 12.87 -13.12 4.68
N GLN A 542 14.07 -12.77 5.12
CA GLN A 542 15.09 -13.75 5.47
C GLN A 542 14.80 -14.46 6.81
N ASN A 543 14.22 -13.74 7.78
CA ASN A 543 14.21 -14.16 9.18
C ASN A 543 12.84 -14.24 9.86
N TYR A 544 11.75 -13.89 9.18
CA TYR A 544 10.40 -13.99 9.74
C TYR A 544 10.05 -15.44 10.09
N GLN A 545 9.50 -15.63 11.29
CA GLN A 545 9.06 -16.93 11.78
C GLN A 545 7.85 -16.74 12.69
N SER A 546 6.81 -17.55 12.48
CA SER A 546 5.59 -17.55 13.29
C SER A 546 4.80 -18.84 13.09
N VAL A 547 3.99 -19.22 14.07
CA VAL A 547 2.97 -20.27 13.91
C VAL A 547 1.60 -19.63 14.06
N VAL A 548 0.64 -20.05 13.24
CA VAL A 548 -0.71 -19.47 13.19
C VAL A 548 -1.76 -20.57 13.14
N THR A 549 -2.95 -20.31 13.67
CA THR A 549 -4.07 -21.25 13.62
C THR A 549 -5.05 -20.87 12.52
N ILE A 550 -5.01 -21.59 11.41
CA ILE A 550 -5.88 -21.39 10.24
C ILE A 550 -6.65 -22.68 9.94
N ILE A 551 -7.63 -22.60 9.04
CA ILE A 551 -8.32 -23.79 8.55
C ILE A 551 -7.44 -24.49 7.52
N ASP A 552 -7.17 -25.76 7.75
CA ASP A 552 -6.49 -26.64 6.81
C ASP A 552 -7.47 -26.98 5.67
N PRO A 553 -7.18 -26.59 4.42
CA PRO A 553 -8.07 -26.86 3.29
C PRO A 553 -8.31 -28.35 3.01
N SER A 554 -7.41 -29.24 3.45
CA SER A 554 -7.53 -30.68 3.22
C SER A 554 -8.47 -31.36 4.21
N THR A 555 -8.57 -30.83 5.44
CA THR A 555 -9.39 -31.42 6.51
C THR A 555 -10.60 -30.58 6.89
N GLY A 556 -10.63 -29.30 6.50
CA GLY A 556 -11.64 -28.34 6.93
C GLY A 556 -11.57 -27.98 8.43
N GLN A 557 -10.52 -28.43 9.13
CA GLN A 557 -10.35 -28.25 10.57
C GLN A 557 -9.29 -27.19 10.89
N LEU A 558 -9.41 -26.59 12.07
CA LEU A 558 -8.41 -25.64 12.57
C LEU A 558 -7.09 -26.37 12.88
N ALA A 559 -6.02 -25.97 12.21
CA ALA A 559 -4.70 -26.55 12.32
C ALA A 559 -3.62 -25.47 12.47
N GLN A 560 -2.43 -25.88 12.89
CA GLN A 560 -1.30 -24.96 13.04
C GLN A 560 -0.39 -25.00 11.82
N THR A 561 -0.24 -23.85 11.18
CA THR A 561 0.66 -23.68 10.04
C THR A 561 1.84 -22.82 10.46
N GLY A 562 3.06 -23.33 10.24
CA GLY A 562 4.29 -22.63 10.55
C GLY A 562 4.89 -21.92 9.35
N THR A 563 5.30 -20.68 9.56
CA THR A 563 6.21 -19.96 8.67
C THR A 563 7.59 -20.02 9.28
N TYR A 564 8.58 -20.54 8.55
CA TYR A 564 9.94 -20.67 9.04
C TYR A 564 10.91 -19.86 8.19
N ARG A 565 11.90 -19.25 8.86
CA ARG A 565 13.01 -18.54 8.20
C ARG A 565 13.83 -19.52 7.36
N THR A 566 14.44 -19.04 6.27
CA THR A 566 15.15 -19.92 5.31
C THR A 566 16.38 -20.61 5.89
N SER A 567 16.88 -20.14 7.03
CA SER A 567 18.00 -20.71 7.79
C SER A 567 17.58 -21.68 8.89
N ASP A 568 16.28 -21.84 9.14
CA ASP A 568 15.79 -22.75 10.17
C ASP A 568 15.97 -24.22 9.73
N PRO A 569 16.39 -25.13 10.63
CA PRO A 569 16.49 -26.55 10.32
C PRO A 569 15.21 -27.16 9.72
N ALA A 570 14.03 -26.73 10.15
CA ALA A 570 12.75 -27.18 9.60
C ALA A 570 12.57 -26.78 8.13
N ALA A 571 12.91 -25.54 7.78
CA ALA A 571 12.84 -25.07 6.40
C ALA A 571 13.89 -25.76 5.52
N ILE A 572 15.12 -25.91 6.04
CA ILE A 572 16.22 -26.57 5.31
C ILE A 572 15.91 -28.04 5.04
N ALA A 573 15.31 -28.75 5.99
CA ALA A 573 14.87 -30.14 5.83
C ALA A 573 13.91 -30.30 4.63
N LEU A 574 13.08 -29.28 4.38
CA LEU A 574 12.14 -29.26 3.26
C LEU A 574 12.73 -28.63 1.97
N GLY A 575 14.01 -28.29 1.96
CA GLY A 575 14.74 -27.83 0.77
C GLY A 575 14.86 -26.32 0.63
N ALA A 576 14.65 -25.54 1.70
CA ALA A 576 14.93 -24.10 1.71
C ALA A 576 16.40 -23.80 1.39
N LYS A 577 16.64 -22.66 0.74
CA LYS A 577 17.97 -22.18 0.34
C LYS A 577 18.09 -20.70 0.68
N ALA A 578 19.33 -20.23 0.82
CA ALA A 578 19.61 -18.81 0.98
C ALA A 578 19.01 -18.00 -0.18
N LEU A 579 18.34 -16.90 0.16
CA LEU A 579 17.65 -16.04 -0.79
C LEU A 579 18.66 -15.24 -1.63
N LYS A 580 18.41 -15.18 -2.93
CA LYS A 580 19.12 -14.33 -3.88
C LYS A 580 18.37 -13.00 -4.04
N PRO A 581 19.06 -11.92 -4.39
CA PRO A 581 18.38 -10.68 -4.72
C PRO A 581 17.51 -10.76 -5.98
N GLU A 582 16.41 -10.01 -5.96
CA GLU A 582 15.58 -9.78 -7.13
C GLU A 582 16.26 -8.82 -8.08
N LYS A 583 16.05 -9.01 -9.38
CA LYS A 583 16.51 -8.10 -10.43
C LYS A 583 15.32 -7.67 -11.28
N SER A 584 15.36 -6.46 -11.79
CA SER A 584 14.32 -5.97 -12.69
C SER A 584 14.85 -5.14 -13.86
N VAL A 585 14.06 -5.09 -14.92
CA VAL A 585 14.22 -4.14 -16.03
C VAL A 585 12.86 -3.55 -16.36
N ASN A 586 12.83 -2.23 -16.51
CA ASN A 586 11.66 -1.41 -16.80
C ASN A 586 11.84 -0.71 -18.14
N TYR A 587 10.77 -0.69 -18.93
CA TYR A 587 10.64 0.09 -20.16
C TYR A 587 9.36 0.91 -20.09
N GLY A 588 9.43 2.19 -20.44
CA GLY A 588 8.29 3.10 -20.49
C GLY A 588 8.31 3.96 -21.75
N ILE A 589 7.13 4.20 -22.33
CA ILE A 589 6.90 5.20 -23.38
C ILE A 589 5.64 5.97 -23.01
N GLY A 590 5.72 7.30 -23.02
CA GLY A 590 4.63 8.19 -22.64
C GLY A 590 4.33 9.23 -23.70
N ALA A 591 3.07 9.65 -23.78
CA ALA A 591 2.63 10.79 -24.56
C ALA A 591 1.97 11.82 -23.64
N VAL A 592 2.29 13.09 -23.84
CA VAL A 592 1.72 14.23 -23.10
C VAL A 592 1.09 15.18 -24.12
N TRP A 593 -0.16 15.56 -23.89
CA TRP A 593 -0.94 16.42 -24.80
C TRP A 593 -1.69 17.51 -24.05
N GLU A 594 -1.37 18.77 -24.36
CA GLU A 594 -1.91 20.00 -23.77
C GLU A 594 -2.34 20.98 -24.88
N PRO A 595 -3.39 20.65 -25.66
CA PRO A 595 -3.88 21.46 -26.77
C PRO A 595 -4.35 22.87 -26.36
N ILE A 596 -4.82 23.03 -25.11
CA ILE A 596 -5.30 24.28 -24.51
C ILE A 596 -4.90 24.32 -23.03
N ALA A 597 -4.87 25.51 -22.44
CA ALA A 597 -4.39 25.71 -21.06
C ALA A 597 -5.19 24.93 -20.00
N ASP A 598 -6.47 24.68 -20.26
CA ASP A 598 -7.37 24.05 -19.30
C ASP A 598 -7.53 22.54 -19.50
N PHE A 599 -6.81 21.94 -20.46
CA PHE A 599 -6.88 20.50 -20.74
C PHE A 599 -5.49 19.89 -20.77
N SER A 600 -5.31 18.79 -20.04
CA SER A 600 -4.10 17.96 -20.12
C SER A 600 -4.47 16.49 -20.26
N ALA A 601 -3.68 15.76 -21.03
CA ALA A 601 -3.82 14.34 -21.25
C ALA A 601 -2.46 13.64 -21.25
N THR A 602 -2.35 12.55 -20.50
CA THR A 602 -1.17 11.69 -20.48
C THR A 602 -1.57 10.24 -20.75
N LEU A 603 -0.77 9.55 -21.57
CA LEU A 603 -0.88 8.12 -21.80
C LEU A 603 0.51 7.50 -21.70
N ASP A 604 0.71 6.64 -20.71
CA ASP A 604 1.99 5.97 -20.46
C ASP A 604 1.82 4.46 -20.58
N VAL A 605 2.60 3.83 -21.46
CA VAL A 605 2.64 2.37 -21.62
C VAL A 605 3.96 1.83 -21.10
N TYR A 606 3.91 0.70 -20.40
CA TYR A 606 5.06 0.18 -19.69
C TYR A 606 5.20 -1.35 -19.75
N GLN A 607 6.43 -1.82 -19.57
CA GLN A 607 6.76 -3.21 -19.33
C GLN A 607 7.80 -3.34 -18.22
N ILE A 608 7.52 -4.21 -17.25
CA ILE A 608 8.39 -4.50 -16.12
C ILE A 608 8.67 -6.00 -16.12
N ARG A 609 9.93 -6.40 -16.05
CA ARG A 609 10.31 -7.81 -15.89
C ARG A 609 11.09 -7.97 -14.59
N ILE A 610 10.71 -8.95 -13.77
CA ILE A 610 11.35 -9.26 -12.49
C ILE A 610 11.85 -10.71 -12.54
N TRP A 611 13.10 -10.92 -12.12
CA TRP A 611 13.72 -12.24 -11.96
C TRP A 611 14.02 -12.52 -10.50
N HIS A 612 14.02 -13.80 -10.15
CA HIS A 612 14.28 -14.30 -8.79
C HIS A 612 13.33 -13.71 -7.75
N GLN A 613 12.07 -13.47 -8.10
CA GLN A 613 11.10 -12.88 -7.20
C GLN A 613 10.99 -13.71 -5.92
N ILE A 614 11.15 -13.06 -4.77
CA ILE A 614 11.16 -13.64 -3.44
C ILE A 614 9.71 -13.75 -2.99
N LEU A 615 9.25 -14.99 -2.84
CA LEU A 615 7.86 -15.31 -2.56
C LEU A 615 7.82 -16.45 -1.55
N TYR A 616 6.75 -16.54 -0.78
CA TYR A 616 6.50 -17.75 -0.02
C TYR A 616 6.25 -18.93 -0.96
N SER A 617 6.71 -20.11 -0.56
CA SER A 617 6.22 -21.37 -1.12
C SER A 617 4.71 -21.49 -0.93
N ASP A 618 4.08 -22.40 -1.66
CA ASP A 618 2.79 -22.93 -1.21
C ASP A 618 3.00 -23.62 0.15
N THR A 619 1.91 -23.77 0.90
CA THR A 619 1.94 -24.47 2.18
C THR A 619 2.19 -25.96 1.92
N ILE A 620 3.29 -26.48 2.47
CA ILE A 620 3.68 -27.88 2.38
C ILE A 620 2.98 -28.61 3.51
N SER A 621 2.02 -29.47 3.16
CA SER A 621 1.28 -30.26 4.14
C SER A 621 2.15 -31.37 4.72
N LEU A 622 2.21 -31.46 6.05
CA LEU A 622 2.83 -32.55 6.79
C LEU A 622 1.80 -33.63 7.17
N THR A 623 0.63 -33.63 6.54
CA THR A 623 -0.37 -34.71 6.71
C THR A 623 -0.05 -35.94 5.85
N ASP A 624 0.83 -35.82 4.85
CA ASP A 624 1.35 -36.96 4.09
C ASP A 624 2.22 -37.83 5.01
N PRO A 625 1.90 -39.12 5.21
CA PRO A 625 2.65 -39.99 6.11
C PRO A 625 4.14 -40.12 5.77
N LEU A 626 4.52 -40.14 4.49
CA LEU A 626 5.92 -40.24 4.06
C LEU A 626 6.67 -38.96 4.43
N LEU A 627 6.07 -37.80 4.11
CA LEU A 627 6.70 -36.51 4.38
C LEU A 627 6.76 -36.23 5.89
N ALA A 628 5.69 -36.56 6.61
CA ALA A 628 5.62 -36.46 8.06
C ALA A 628 6.70 -37.31 8.73
N THR A 629 6.88 -38.57 8.29
CA THR A 629 7.91 -39.46 8.84
C THR A 629 9.31 -38.92 8.57
N TYR A 630 9.58 -38.48 7.35
CA TYR A 630 10.85 -37.85 6.99
C TYR A 630 11.12 -36.60 7.82
N PHE A 631 10.15 -35.68 7.87
CA PHE A 631 10.28 -34.42 8.60
C PHE A 631 10.48 -34.63 10.10
N ASN A 632 9.68 -35.49 10.73
CA ASN A 632 9.77 -35.81 12.16
C ASN A 632 11.09 -36.52 12.53
N SER A 633 11.73 -37.20 11.58
CA SER A 633 13.07 -37.78 11.82
C SER A 633 14.17 -36.72 11.97
N ILE A 634 13.91 -35.50 11.49
CA ILE A 634 14.86 -34.37 11.51
C ILE A 634 14.45 -33.35 12.57
N VAL A 635 13.15 -33.01 12.63
CA VAL A 635 12.58 -32.01 13.54
C VAL A 635 11.46 -32.65 14.37
N PRO A 636 11.80 -33.44 15.41
CA PRO A 636 10.79 -34.12 16.23
C PRO A 636 10.00 -33.14 17.11
N GLY A 637 8.80 -33.56 17.53
CA GLY A 637 8.02 -32.85 18.56
C GLY A 637 7.32 -31.56 18.10
N GLN A 638 7.21 -31.32 16.78
CA GLN A 638 6.48 -30.18 16.25
C GLN A 638 4.97 -30.47 16.20
N GLN A 639 4.15 -29.48 16.59
CA GLN A 639 2.68 -29.54 16.51
C GLN A 639 2.10 -28.92 15.22
N VAL A 640 2.96 -28.45 14.31
CA VAL A 640 2.50 -27.90 13.03
C VAL A 640 2.09 -29.01 12.07
N THR A 641 0.99 -28.82 11.36
CA THR A 641 0.50 -29.75 10.34
C THR A 641 0.90 -29.30 8.93
N ALA A 642 1.40 -28.08 8.78
CA ALA A 642 1.89 -27.58 7.52
C ALA A 642 2.96 -26.49 7.69
N ILE A 643 3.82 -26.35 6.69
CA ILE A 643 4.98 -25.45 6.72
C ILE A 643 5.06 -24.63 5.43
N GLN A 644 5.51 -23.37 5.54
CA GLN A 644 5.92 -22.55 4.41
C GLN A 644 7.21 -21.80 4.73
N TYR A 645 7.96 -21.44 3.68
CA TYR A 645 9.17 -20.63 3.78
C TYR A 645 9.38 -19.79 2.51
N PHE A 646 10.24 -18.79 2.58
CA PHE A 646 10.57 -17.96 1.41
C PHE A 646 11.51 -18.67 0.43
N ALA A 647 11.27 -18.45 -0.87
CA ALA A 647 12.15 -18.90 -1.94
C ALA A 647 12.20 -17.85 -3.06
N ASN A 648 13.28 -17.86 -3.86
CA ASN A 648 13.26 -17.20 -5.16
C ASN A 648 12.40 -18.03 -6.12
N ALA A 649 11.09 -17.82 -6.11
CA ALA A 649 10.13 -18.78 -6.64
C ALA A 649 9.71 -18.53 -8.09
N ALA A 650 9.81 -17.29 -8.60
CA ALA A 650 9.29 -16.97 -9.92
C ALA A 650 10.09 -15.91 -10.69
N ALA A 651 9.91 -15.90 -12.01
CA ALA A 651 10.18 -14.75 -12.86
C ALA A 651 8.86 -14.26 -13.48
N THR A 652 8.62 -12.95 -13.45
CA THR A 652 7.35 -12.36 -13.89
C THR A 652 7.57 -11.24 -14.90
N ARG A 653 6.54 -10.98 -15.70
CA ARG A 653 6.47 -9.82 -16.59
C ARG A 653 5.12 -9.13 -16.46
N THR A 654 5.17 -7.84 -16.19
CA THR A 654 4.02 -6.95 -16.13
C THR A 654 4.00 -6.05 -17.35
N ARG A 655 2.85 -5.89 -18.00
CA ARG A 655 2.62 -4.93 -19.08
C ARG A 655 1.35 -4.15 -18.77
N GLY A 656 1.38 -2.84 -19.02
CA GLY A 656 0.23 -2.01 -18.73
C GLY A 656 0.22 -0.67 -19.44
N ALA A 657 -0.84 0.08 -19.18
CA ALA A 657 -1.07 1.42 -19.65
C ALA A 657 -1.77 2.24 -18.56
N ASP A 658 -1.31 3.48 -18.37
CA ASP A 658 -1.89 4.48 -17.48
C ASP A 658 -2.41 5.65 -18.35
N LEU A 659 -3.65 6.06 -18.14
CA LEU A 659 -4.29 7.20 -18.81
C LEU A 659 -4.76 8.20 -17.75
N VAL A 660 -4.44 9.48 -17.94
CA VAL A 660 -4.99 10.58 -17.14
C VAL A 660 -5.42 11.70 -18.07
N LEU A 661 -6.65 12.18 -17.89
CA LEU A 661 -7.23 13.30 -18.61
C LEU A 661 -7.78 14.28 -17.57
N ASN A 662 -7.34 15.52 -17.62
CA ASN A 662 -7.87 16.60 -16.80
C ASN A 662 -8.48 17.66 -17.71
N TYR A 663 -9.66 18.13 -17.33
CA TYR A 663 -10.30 19.26 -17.99
C TYR A 663 -10.92 20.21 -16.99
N ARG A 664 -10.38 21.43 -16.93
CA ARG A 664 -10.97 22.54 -16.19
C ARG A 664 -11.95 23.27 -17.10
N ILE A 665 -13.22 23.26 -16.75
CA ILE A 665 -14.18 24.09 -17.47
C ILE A 665 -13.98 25.54 -17.00
N PRO A 666 -13.79 26.50 -17.92
CA PRO A 666 -13.64 27.91 -17.56
C PRO A 666 -14.76 28.36 -16.63
N THR A 667 -14.42 29.20 -15.65
CA THR A 667 -15.37 29.66 -14.63
C THR A 667 -16.52 30.42 -15.29
N THR A 668 -17.75 30.00 -15.00
CA THR A 668 -18.98 30.63 -15.49
C THR A 668 -19.79 31.19 -14.33
N SER A 669 -20.97 31.77 -14.61
CA SER A 669 -21.95 32.11 -13.56
C SER A 669 -22.41 30.90 -12.74
N TRP A 670 -22.17 29.68 -13.24
CA TRP A 670 -22.42 28.42 -12.54
C TRP A 670 -21.22 27.92 -11.75
N GLY A 671 -20.14 28.70 -11.62
CA GLY A 671 -18.95 28.32 -10.84
C GLY A 671 -17.87 27.62 -11.66
N GLN A 672 -16.96 26.94 -10.96
CA GLN A 672 -15.83 26.21 -11.55
C GLN A 672 -16.09 24.71 -11.52
N VAL A 673 -15.87 24.03 -12.65
CA VAL A 673 -15.95 22.57 -12.74
C VAL A 673 -14.60 22.03 -13.17
N ASN A 674 -14.06 21.07 -12.42
CA ASN A 674 -12.90 20.27 -12.83
C ASN A 674 -13.38 18.85 -13.10
N LEU A 675 -12.98 18.29 -14.23
CA LEU A 675 -13.26 16.92 -14.64
C LEU A 675 -11.96 16.13 -14.68
N LEU A 676 -11.98 14.94 -14.09
CA LEU A 676 -10.88 13.98 -14.11
C LEU A 676 -11.38 12.67 -14.73
N VAL A 677 -10.66 12.16 -15.73
CA VAL A 677 -10.82 10.79 -16.20
C VAL A 677 -9.47 10.11 -16.10
N SER A 678 -9.39 9.05 -15.31
CA SER A 678 -8.15 8.28 -15.16
C SER A 678 -8.41 6.79 -15.27
N GLY A 679 -7.41 6.05 -15.75
CA GLY A 679 -7.54 4.62 -15.94
C GLY A 679 -6.19 3.91 -15.94
N ASN A 680 -6.19 2.70 -15.38
CA ASN A 680 -5.07 1.78 -15.44
C ASN A 680 -5.53 0.49 -16.11
N TYR A 681 -4.68 -0.04 -16.98
CA TYR A 681 -4.69 -1.43 -17.41
C TYR A 681 -3.37 -2.08 -17.01
N ASN A 682 -3.43 -3.24 -16.36
CA ASN A 682 -2.24 -3.95 -15.91
C ASN A 682 -2.39 -5.47 -16.02
N GLN A 683 -1.37 -6.14 -16.57
CA GLN A 683 -1.35 -7.59 -16.70
C GLN A 683 0.01 -8.16 -16.31
N VAL A 684 0.03 -8.92 -15.21
CA VAL A 684 1.16 -9.74 -14.79
C VAL A 684 1.07 -11.13 -15.42
N LYS A 685 2.21 -11.66 -15.89
CA LYS A 685 2.37 -13.05 -16.34
C LYS A 685 3.57 -13.67 -15.64
N VAL A 686 3.40 -14.89 -15.13
CA VAL A 686 4.51 -15.74 -14.73
C VAL A 686 5.21 -16.26 -15.99
N LEU A 687 6.52 -16.09 -16.08
CA LEU A 687 7.35 -16.56 -17.19
C LEU A 687 7.98 -17.92 -16.88
N SER A 688 8.33 -18.14 -15.62
CA SER A 688 8.88 -19.38 -15.11
C SER A 688 8.71 -19.43 -13.60
N VAL A 689 8.62 -20.64 -13.06
CA VAL A 689 8.67 -20.92 -11.62
C VAL A 689 9.90 -21.77 -11.31
N SER A 690 10.41 -21.68 -10.09
CA SER A 690 11.52 -22.51 -9.62
C SER A 690 11.09 -23.96 -9.45
N ALA A 691 12.02 -24.88 -9.72
CA ALA A 691 11.76 -26.31 -9.54
C ALA A 691 11.49 -26.64 -8.07
N THR A 692 10.55 -27.55 -7.82
CA THR A 692 10.36 -28.12 -6.49
C THR A 692 11.64 -28.84 -6.03
N PRO A 693 12.09 -28.64 -4.78
CA PRO A 693 13.20 -29.40 -4.20
C PRO A 693 13.00 -30.91 -4.33
N GLU A 694 14.06 -31.62 -4.70
CA GLU A 694 14.02 -33.08 -4.88
C GLU A 694 13.59 -33.82 -3.61
N VAL A 695 13.97 -33.31 -2.43
CA VAL A 695 13.58 -33.87 -1.13
C VAL A 695 12.06 -33.93 -0.95
N LEU A 696 11.31 -32.93 -1.45
CA LEU A 696 9.86 -32.92 -1.36
C LEU A 696 9.23 -33.92 -2.33
N GLN A 697 9.82 -34.10 -3.52
CA GLN A 697 9.35 -35.09 -4.48
C GLN A 697 9.66 -36.53 -4.04
N ALA A 698 10.81 -36.74 -3.41
CA ALA A 698 11.26 -38.07 -2.98
C ALA A 698 10.55 -38.58 -1.72
N ASN A 699 10.00 -37.68 -0.89
CA ASN A 699 9.37 -38.01 0.38
C ASN A 699 7.88 -37.65 0.42
N SER A 700 7.21 -37.59 -0.74
CA SER A 700 5.78 -37.32 -0.82
C SER A 700 5.10 -38.40 -1.66
N THR A 701 3.88 -38.74 -1.28
CA THR A 701 3.01 -39.68 -1.99
C THR A 701 2.45 -39.03 -3.26
N ASP A 702 2.08 -37.75 -3.16
CA ASP A 702 1.60 -36.94 -4.28
C ASP A 702 2.65 -35.89 -4.70
N PRO A 703 2.74 -35.53 -5.99
CA PRO A 703 3.66 -34.50 -6.45
C PRO A 703 3.40 -33.15 -5.76
N ILE A 704 4.44 -32.58 -5.16
CA ILE A 704 4.39 -31.26 -4.53
C ILE A 704 4.86 -30.18 -5.52
N GLU A 705 4.10 -29.10 -5.64
CA GLU A 705 4.55 -27.88 -6.30
C GLU A 705 5.02 -26.88 -5.24
N LEU A 706 6.30 -26.50 -5.23
CA LEU A 706 6.80 -25.49 -4.29
C LEU A 706 6.11 -24.14 -4.50
N PHE A 707 5.76 -23.81 -5.75
CA PHE A 707 5.03 -22.60 -6.11
C PHE A 707 3.93 -22.93 -7.12
N GLY A 708 2.81 -23.40 -6.58
CA GLY A 708 1.74 -23.98 -7.35
C GLY A 708 0.77 -22.97 -7.95
N ARG A 709 -0.28 -23.51 -8.57
CA ARG A 709 -1.30 -22.75 -9.31
C ARG A 709 -1.94 -21.64 -8.49
N SER A 710 -2.22 -21.88 -7.20
CA SER A 710 -2.88 -20.92 -6.31
C SER A 710 -2.04 -19.66 -6.10
N SER A 711 -0.77 -19.81 -5.70
CA SER A 711 0.15 -18.69 -5.52
C SER A 711 0.48 -17.96 -6.84
N GLN A 712 0.58 -18.69 -7.96
CA GLN A 712 0.69 -18.06 -9.28
C GLN A 712 -0.53 -17.20 -9.62
N GLY A 713 -1.73 -17.64 -9.19
CA GLY A 713 -2.96 -16.88 -9.29
C GLY A 713 -2.96 -15.59 -8.47
N ILE A 714 -2.41 -15.63 -7.25
CA ILE A 714 -2.26 -14.43 -6.42
C ILE A 714 -1.43 -13.37 -7.15
N LEU A 715 -0.36 -13.75 -7.84
CA LEU A 715 0.46 -12.81 -8.61
C LEU A 715 -0.22 -12.26 -9.87
N THR A 716 -1.14 -13.03 -10.49
CA THR A 716 -1.59 -12.74 -11.87
C THR A 716 -3.07 -12.38 -12.00
N LYS A 717 -3.86 -12.63 -10.96
CA LYS A 717 -5.34 -12.56 -10.99
C LYS A 717 -5.99 -12.00 -9.73
N ALA A 718 -5.25 -11.86 -8.61
CA ALA A 718 -5.82 -11.35 -7.36
C ALA A 718 -6.02 -9.84 -7.33
N THR A 719 -5.39 -9.09 -8.24
CA THR A 719 -5.60 -7.65 -8.44
C THR A 719 -6.35 -7.39 -9.75
N PRO A 720 -7.23 -6.37 -9.82
CA PRO A 720 -7.92 -6.01 -11.05
C PRO A 720 -6.96 -5.67 -12.17
N ARG A 721 -7.20 -6.22 -13.36
CA ARG A 721 -6.45 -5.82 -14.56
C ARG A 721 -6.80 -4.44 -15.07
N THR A 722 -7.93 -3.89 -14.63
CA THR A 722 -8.45 -2.62 -15.09
C THR A 722 -9.06 -1.89 -13.91
N LYS A 723 -8.76 -0.61 -13.79
CA LYS A 723 -9.44 0.32 -12.90
C LYS A 723 -9.66 1.63 -13.63
N PHE A 724 -10.87 2.17 -13.56
CA PHE A 724 -11.24 3.43 -14.22
C PHE A 724 -11.90 4.34 -13.22
N LEU A 725 -11.61 5.64 -13.26
CA LEU A 725 -12.20 6.66 -12.44
C LEU A 725 -12.68 7.80 -13.32
N VAL A 726 -13.90 8.27 -13.07
CA VAL A 726 -14.44 9.50 -13.63
C VAL A 726 -14.88 10.37 -12.47
N GLY A 727 -14.20 11.49 -12.27
CA GLY A 727 -14.42 12.43 -11.17
C GLY A 727 -14.86 13.80 -11.68
N ALA A 728 -15.67 14.48 -10.88
CA ALA A 728 -16.03 15.87 -11.07
C ALA A 728 -16.03 16.62 -9.74
N ASP A 729 -15.38 17.78 -9.72
CA ASP A 729 -15.42 18.75 -8.64
C ASP A 729 -16.10 20.02 -9.12
N TRP A 730 -17.16 20.44 -8.43
CA TRP A 730 -17.92 21.63 -8.75
C TRP A 730 -17.92 22.60 -7.57
N ALA A 731 -17.38 23.79 -7.78
CA ALA A 731 -17.32 24.84 -6.76
C ALA A 731 -18.16 26.05 -7.18
N ILE A 732 -19.12 26.45 -6.33
CA ILE A 732 -20.01 27.59 -6.58
C ILE A 732 -20.46 28.23 -5.25
N ALA A 733 -20.27 29.55 -5.10
CA ALA A 733 -20.84 30.33 -3.98
C ALA A 733 -20.64 29.70 -2.58
N GLY A 734 -19.43 29.20 -2.30
CA GLY A 734 -19.09 28.51 -1.04
C GLY A 734 -19.39 27.01 -1.02
N PHE A 735 -20.24 26.50 -1.92
CA PHE A 735 -20.44 25.07 -2.10
C PHE A 735 -19.29 24.42 -2.85
N ASN A 736 -18.92 23.22 -2.41
CA ASN A 736 -18.00 22.31 -3.10
C ASN A 736 -18.67 20.94 -3.20
N VAL A 737 -19.08 20.54 -4.40
CA VAL A 737 -19.66 19.23 -4.68
C VAL A 737 -18.60 18.37 -5.34
N HIS A 738 -18.34 17.20 -4.77
CA HIS A 738 -17.46 16.20 -5.35
C HIS A 738 -18.28 14.95 -5.70
N GLY A 739 -17.98 14.35 -6.84
CA GLY A 739 -18.49 13.04 -7.20
C GLY A 739 -17.50 12.26 -8.04
N ASP A 740 -17.23 11.01 -7.66
CA ASP A 740 -16.43 10.09 -8.45
C ASP A 740 -17.14 8.77 -8.68
N LEU A 741 -16.95 8.25 -9.88
CA LEU A 741 -17.42 6.95 -10.31
C LEU A 741 -16.22 6.08 -10.65
N THR A 742 -15.94 5.11 -9.78
CA THR A 742 -14.79 4.22 -9.91
C THR A 742 -15.23 2.80 -10.30
N ARG A 743 -14.71 2.27 -11.40
CA ARG A 743 -14.87 0.87 -11.81
C ARG A 743 -13.66 0.05 -11.39
N TYR A 744 -13.88 -0.94 -10.54
CA TYR A 744 -12.92 -2.01 -10.30
C TYR A 744 -13.19 -3.19 -11.24
N GLY A 745 -12.16 -3.64 -11.96
CA GLY A 745 -12.21 -4.84 -12.79
C GLY A 745 -12.44 -6.12 -11.97
N SER A 746 -12.75 -7.21 -12.67
CA SER A 746 -12.90 -8.51 -12.03
C SER A 746 -11.57 -9.03 -11.50
N VAL A 747 -11.61 -9.75 -10.39
CA VAL A 747 -10.49 -10.53 -9.84
C VAL A 747 -10.86 -12.01 -9.84
N THR A 748 -9.88 -12.90 -9.68
CA THR A 748 -10.12 -14.35 -9.66
C THR A 748 -9.36 -14.97 -8.50
N ARG A 749 -10.07 -15.71 -7.65
CA ARG A 749 -9.45 -16.70 -6.76
C ARG A 749 -9.14 -17.92 -7.60
N VAL A 750 -7.85 -18.19 -7.74
CA VAL A 750 -7.33 -19.35 -8.45
C VAL A 750 -6.96 -20.38 -7.39
N ASN A 751 -7.51 -21.57 -7.49
CA ASN A 751 -7.32 -22.64 -6.53
C ASN A 751 -6.36 -23.71 -7.07
N THR A 752 -6.00 -24.67 -6.22
CA THR A 752 -5.22 -25.83 -6.66
C THR A 752 -5.99 -26.64 -7.70
N ASP A 753 -7.29 -26.85 -7.47
CA ASP A 753 -8.20 -27.45 -8.44
C ASP A 753 -8.85 -26.36 -9.33
N PRO A 754 -8.62 -26.35 -10.66
CA PRO A 754 -9.21 -25.37 -11.56
C PRO A 754 -10.75 -25.38 -11.61
N THR A 755 -11.41 -26.49 -11.24
CA THR A 755 -12.88 -26.56 -11.22
C THR A 755 -13.49 -25.75 -10.07
N THR A 756 -12.67 -25.42 -9.07
CA THR A 756 -13.06 -24.65 -7.89
C THR A 756 -12.71 -23.16 -8.01
N ASP A 757 -12.11 -22.72 -9.12
CA ASP A 757 -11.81 -21.30 -9.35
C ASP A 757 -13.07 -20.43 -9.30
N GLN A 758 -12.92 -19.22 -8.74
CA GLN A 758 -14.01 -18.24 -8.75
C GLN A 758 -13.59 -16.89 -9.30
N VAL A 759 -14.37 -16.41 -10.28
CA VAL A 759 -14.28 -15.04 -10.79
C VAL A 759 -15.23 -14.13 -10.00
N PHE A 760 -14.67 -13.13 -9.32
CA PHE A 760 -15.42 -12.07 -8.68
C PHE A 760 -15.65 -10.95 -9.69
N SER A 761 -16.91 -10.64 -9.95
CA SER A 761 -17.31 -9.75 -11.05
C SER A 761 -16.89 -8.29 -10.79
N ALA A 762 -16.65 -7.55 -11.87
CA ALA A 762 -16.38 -6.11 -11.80
C ALA A 762 -17.50 -5.32 -11.12
N ARG A 763 -17.15 -4.20 -10.50
CA ARG A 763 -18.09 -3.31 -9.78
C ARG A 763 -17.81 -1.84 -10.06
N TRP A 764 -18.88 -1.06 -10.02
CA TRP A 764 -18.85 0.40 -10.06
C TRP A 764 -19.22 0.94 -8.69
N LEU A 765 -18.41 1.83 -8.15
CA LEU A 765 -18.65 2.52 -6.90
C LEU A 765 -18.84 4.00 -7.21
N LEU A 766 -19.91 4.58 -6.66
CA LEU A 766 -20.19 6.01 -6.73
C LEU A 766 -19.95 6.60 -5.35
N ASN A 767 -19.01 7.53 -5.23
CA ASN A 767 -18.84 8.32 -4.02
C ASN A 767 -19.23 9.77 -4.31
N THR A 768 -19.82 10.42 -3.32
CA THR A 768 -20.28 11.81 -3.45
C THR A 768 -20.11 12.54 -2.14
N SER A 769 -19.75 13.82 -2.19
CA SER A 769 -19.77 14.70 -1.03
C SER A 769 -20.21 16.11 -1.40
N VAL A 770 -20.79 16.80 -0.41
CA VAL A 770 -21.18 18.20 -0.50
C VAL A 770 -20.57 18.93 0.69
N GLY A 771 -19.72 19.90 0.38
CA GLY A 771 -19.13 20.85 1.31
C GLY A 771 -19.77 22.22 1.19
N TYR A 772 -19.85 22.95 2.29
CA TYR A 772 -20.19 24.37 2.33
C TYR A 772 -19.18 25.11 3.21
N ALA A 773 -18.48 26.07 2.59
CA ALA A 773 -17.52 26.92 3.25
C ALA A 773 -18.15 28.28 3.55
N ILE A 774 -18.05 28.70 4.82
CA ILE A 774 -18.48 30.01 5.31
C ILE A 774 -17.40 30.54 6.25
N ASP A 775 -16.83 31.69 5.90
CA ASP A 775 -15.67 32.27 6.56
C ASP A 775 -14.53 31.24 6.71
N ALA A 776 -14.09 30.99 7.94
CA ALA A 776 -13.07 30.01 8.31
C ALA A 776 -13.59 28.56 8.45
N TRP A 777 -14.91 28.36 8.39
CA TRP A 777 -15.54 27.06 8.63
C TRP A 777 -15.85 26.33 7.33
N ASN A 778 -15.68 25.02 7.33
CA ASN A 778 -16.11 24.14 6.25
C ASN A 778 -16.90 22.96 6.81
N PHE A 779 -18.13 22.79 6.33
CA PHE A 779 -19.01 21.69 6.70
C PHE A 779 -19.14 20.74 5.51
N THR A 780 -18.80 19.47 5.69
CA THR A 780 -18.90 18.46 4.63
C THR A 780 -19.78 17.31 5.08
N VAL A 781 -20.68 16.87 4.21
CA VAL A 781 -21.38 15.59 4.31
C VAL A 781 -21.07 14.75 3.09
N GLY A 782 -20.86 13.45 3.27
CA GLY A 782 -20.49 12.58 2.17
C GLY A 782 -20.96 11.16 2.35
N VAL A 783 -21.01 10.45 1.22
CA VAL A 783 -21.39 9.06 1.14
C VAL A 783 -20.42 8.34 0.21
N ASP A 784 -19.68 7.39 0.77
CA ASP A 784 -18.87 6.46 0.00
C ASP A 784 -19.73 5.27 -0.38
N ASN A 785 -19.57 4.79 -1.62
CA ASN A 785 -20.36 3.69 -2.16
C ASN A 785 -21.88 3.95 -2.00
N LEU A 786 -22.35 5.09 -2.50
CA LEU A 786 -23.73 5.58 -2.42
C LEU A 786 -24.76 4.52 -2.86
N THR A 787 -24.43 3.75 -3.89
CA THR A 787 -25.26 2.67 -4.44
C THR A 787 -25.17 1.35 -3.67
N ASN A 788 -24.48 1.32 -2.53
CA ASN A 788 -24.35 0.20 -1.60
C ASN A 788 -23.95 -1.13 -2.27
N GLN A 789 -22.91 -1.08 -3.09
CA GLN A 789 -22.40 -2.24 -3.81
C GLN A 789 -21.56 -3.15 -2.91
N TYR A 790 -21.67 -4.45 -3.15
CA TYR A 790 -20.85 -5.49 -2.54
C TYR A 790 -20.17 -6.31 -3.64
N PRO A 791 -18.99 -6.92 -3.37
CA PRO A 791 -18.39 -7.86 -4.31
C PRO A 791 -19.29 -9.08 -4.51
N THR A 792 -19.03 -9.85 -5.56
CA THR A 792 -19.68 -11.16 -5.74
C THR A 792 -19.42 -12.02 -4.50
N ARG A 793 -20.45 -12.72 -4.00
CA ARG A 793 -20.29 -13.63 -2.86
C ARG A 793 -19.44 -14.83 -3.24
N VAL A 794 -18.69 -15.35 -2.28
CA VAL A 794 -17.96 -16.61 -2.41
C VAL A 794 -18.92 -17.76 -2.72
N SER A 795 -18.54 -18.60 -3.68
CA SER A 795 -19.23 -19.83 -4.06
C SER A 795 -18.89 -20.92 -3.06
N ARG A 796 -19.85 -21.80 -2.77
CA ARG A 796 -19.62 -23.00 -1.95
C ARG A 796 -18.62 -23.97 -2.56
N THR A 797 -18.40 -23.87 -3.87
CA THR A 797 -17.42 -24.69 -4.59
C THR A 797 -16.02 -24.09 -4.60
N ASP A 798 -15.84 -22.83 -4.14
CA ASP A 798 -14.54 -22.20 -4.04
C ASP A 798 -13.85 -22.68 -2.76
N THR A 799 -12.76 -23.44 -2.91
CA THR A 799 -12.00 -24.02 -1.79
C THR A 799 -10.90 -23.12 -1.27
N GLY A 800 -10.62 -21.99 -1.95
CA GLY A 800 -9.63 -21.00 -1.51
C GLY A 800 -10.20 -19.87 -0.67
N GLU A 801 -11.50 -19.88 -0.44
CA GLU A 801 -12.23 -18.96 0.42
C GLU A 801 -13.06 -19.77 1.41
N ASP A 802 -13.09 -19.36 2.66
CA ASP A 802 -13.76 -20.15 3.70
C ASP A 802 -15.22 -19.74 3.89
N PHE A 803 -16.06 -20.12 2.93
CA PHE A 803 -17.50 -19.92 3.04
C PHE A 803 -18.09 -20.71 4.23
N ALA A 804 -17.55 -21.89 4.53
CA ALA A 804 -18.06 -22.77 5.58
C ALA A 804 -18.05 -22.08 6.96
N SER A 805 -17.04 -21.26 7.25
CA SER A 805 -16.97 -20.50 8.52
C SER A 805 -17.76 -19.19 8.54
N GLY A 806 -18.55 -18.87 7.51
CA GLY A 806 -19.30 -17.61 7.49
C GLY A 806 -18.69 -16.51 6.62
N LEU A 807 -17.58 -16.76 5.92
CA LEU A 807 -16.87 -15.74 5.15
C LEU A 807 -17.46 -15.63 3.73
N GLN A 808 -18.52 -14.84 3.58
CA GLN A 808 -19.27 -14.77 2.31
C GLN A 808 -18.62 -13.90 1.22
N TYR A 809 -17.54 -13.17 1.52
CA TYR A 809 -16.85 -12.30 0.58
C TYR A 809 -15.37 -12.65 0.55
N SER A 810 -14.73 -12.41 -0.59
CA SER A 810 -13.31 -12.72 -0.77
C SER A 810 -12.42 -11.62 -0.21
N ALA A 811 -11.31 -12.02 0.42
CA ALA A 811 -10.22 -11.13 0.81
C ALA A 811 -9.51 -10.46 -0.38
N LEU A 812 -9.77 -10.91 -1.61
CA LEU A 812 -9.25 -10.32 -2.85
C LEU A 812 -10.05 -9.09 -3.32
N SER A 813 -11.14 -8.72 -2.63
CA SER A 813 -11.94 -7.57 -3.05
C SER A 813 -11.10 -6.27 -3.04
N PRO A 814 -10.93 -5.60 -4.19
CA PRO A 814 -10.05 -4.44 -4.30
C PRO A 814 -10.61 -3.17 -3.65
N PHE A 815 -11.90 -3.17 -3.30
CA PHE A 815 -12.59 -2.07 -2.61
C PHE A 815 -13.18 -2.50 -1.26
N GLY A 816 -12.81 -3.69 -0.76
CA GLY A 816 -13.39 -4.29 0.45
C GLY A 816 -14.83 -4.77 0.25
N PHE A 817 -15.58 -4.95 1.35
CA PHE A 817 -16.92 -5.55 1.32
C PHE A 817 -17.88 -4.96 2.36
N ASN A 818 -17.61 -3.76 2.88
CA ASN A 818 -18.43 -3.15 3.92
C ASN A 818 -19.70 -2.46 3.42
N GLY A 819 -19.79 -2.13 2.13
CA GLY A 819 -20.95 -1.47 1.55
C GLY A 819 -20.89 0.04 1.69
N ARG A 820 -22.04 0.69 1.83
CA ARG A 820 -22.18 2.15 1.93
C ARG A 820 -21.73 2.68 3.29
N TYR A 821 -20.91 3.73 3.27
CA TYR A 821 -20.46 4.48 4.44
C TYR A 821 -20.89 5.94 4.32
N MET A 822 -21.44 6.51 5.40
CA MET A 822 -21.94 7.88 5.44
C MET A 822 -21.15 8.64 6.49
N TYR A 823 -20.73 9.86 6.18
CA TYR A 823 -19.89 10.65 7.08
C TYR A 823 -20.21 12.14 7.05
N ALA A 824 -19.81 12.83 8.12
CA ALA A 824 -19.79 14.27 8.22
C ALA A 824 -18.43 14.75 8.76
N LYS A 825 -18.01 15.93 8.32
CA LYS A 825 -16.77 16.59 8.75
C LYS A 825 -17.03 18.07 8.98
N VAL A 826 -16.47 18.61 10.04
CA VAL A 826 -16.40 20.05 10.31
C VAL A 826 -14.93 20.44 10.40
N GLY A 827 -14.53 21.40 9.58
CA GLY A 827 -13.18 21.95 9.57
C GLY A 827 -13.18 23.44 9.92
N PHE A 828 -12.17 23.89 10.63
CA PHE A 828 -11.89 25.29 10.91
C PHE A 828 -10.47 25.62 10.47
N ARG A 829 -10.30 26.68 9.68
CA ARG A 829 -9.00 27.16 9.17
C ARG A 829 -8.64 28.52 9.76
N PHE A 830 -7.38 28.71 10.13
CA PHE A 830 -6.90 29.96 10.73
C PHE A 830 -5.44 30.26 10.41
#